data_AF-A0A2E6MX81-F1
#
_entry.id   AF-A0A2E6MX81-F1
#
_cell.length_a   1.000
_cell.length_b   1.000
_cell.length_c   1.000
_cell.angle_alpha   90.00
_cell.angle_beta   90.00
_cell.angle_gamma   90.00
#
_symmetry.space_group_name_H-M   'P 1'
#
loop_
_entity.id
_entity.type
_entity.pdbx_description
1 polymer ?
#
loop_
_entity_poly.entity_id
_entity_poly.type
_entity_poly.pdbx_seq_one_letter_code
_entity_poly.pdbx_strand_id
1 'polypeptide(L)'
;MINNISILFGRLLHKVAHKLIKKYYPKIQITGAEQIPEDGPVLFCANHPNSLIDPILIGVTAKRPVSFMAKAPLFNTPIIGPIMRALGMVPAYRGRDDSSQVKKNQKSLGRVVKGLASGRAMGIFPEGVSTDLRQLGLVRGGASRIALQALEQGVEDLVIIPLGINYERKERLGSKVWINVGEPIALKEFARENKSEQDKQPSEDKVLRRKLTGAIESHLKDVIVHLDNADWDPLLDDLETLIDHSKHKASLKVPKLIRRKRIADALNYFYQEEPETGEKVVNQIRAYHQTVRSAGLVIDDPILQRGSLKTTFKILGKILHLIVWFIPAIVGTLGNIVPFVITRAIAGKIQHQGMKTTAQARIGVGIPIYLLWYTLITATVYVETEQIVLNTVSNFLLILSGTISLKYWPYFTRTMVHLGHQFRASLQRNRLKQLRDKLQEIRSTLVQYAERYAQVVPRPNPPSIKPLVMLFASTVSSILLLSVAFVFYMLVVQHFTSPVNQELQSARSILVNLTHEELNERIESAEQDVLRIRDKARDTHAHSLNLLEEYEAGQFQLENQDNRREVSALLHSFYQSRDDLLKIIATYNPAHGADNLTSATRQRRALLFTAAMLLRHQMSLQFATTYQADKTLQKYLNEPDDAYGIPANLITKVNDELIDSQYKEMVYTAYQQFEDDNAQTEVTDFLHSDDLRQLIAAANQTIESLPNYALHEDLKTALNQAKRTSVNTYLKLQQVVATRIGDFRIKNTDEVKNHQIDPEYVKEFQKTLRPGDILIERRDWYSSNAFLPGYWPHAALYVGTPAEIKERGMLGYVCDELERMAAEEKSMETAATEVINGKTHADRMMELVQTLKEDGDDKLNSHHVIEAISEGVMHTTIDHSVGEASSVFALRPRVDEKDCAEAIASAFFYEGRQYDFNFDFDTPNTLVCTEVIYRCYGGNGENAKLDFPIVEVMGRRTLPAHEIARQFITKVRAGKEPQYDLVAWLDTDRLNKLQPASLEIYEGDHTGENFERFANTLNRSSITFMMEYQRHGLTAVVGTWVLILFYLAVITSLGYALTKFLLFLRTKSNSPDPA
;
A
#
# COMPACT_ATOMS: atom_id res chain seq x y z
N MET A 1 -52.33 -20.17 9.36
CA MET A 1 -50.90 -20.42 9.07
C MET A 1 -50.06 -19.13 9.01
N ILE A 2 -50.41 -18.14 8.18
CA ILE A 2 -49.60 -16.94 7.93
C ILE A 2 -49.29 -16.13 9.21
N ASN A 3 -50.27 -15.93 10.11
CA ASN A 3 -50.05 -15.24 11.39
C ASN A 3 -49.07 -15.96 12.33
N ASN A 4 -49.10 -17.31 12.36
CA ASN A 4 -48.18 -18.08 13.20
C ASN A 4 -46.75 -18.04 12.62
N ILE A 5 -46.62 -18.07 11.29
CA ILE A 5 -45.33 -17.90 10.60
C ILE A 5 -44.77 -16.50 10.86
N SER A 6 -45.59 -15.44 10.78
CA SER A 6 -45.12 -14.07 11.06
C SER A 6 -44.70 -13.86 12.52
N ILE A 7 -45.39 -14.49 13.47
CA ILE A 7 -45.02 -14.45 14.89
C ILE A 7 -43.72 -15.21 15.14
N LEU A 8 -43.57 -16.40 14.54
CA LEU A 8 -42.35 -17.21 14.65
C LEU A 8 -41.15 -16.50 14.01
N PHE A 9 -41.36 -15.91 12.82
CA PHE A 9 -40.38 -15.09 12.12
C PHE A 9 -39.99 -13.86 12.93
N GLY A 10 -40.95 -13.13 13.51
CA GLY A 10 -40.69 -12.00 14.40
C GLY A 10 -39.87 -12.38 15.65
N ARG A 11 -40.18 -13.53 16.27
CA ARG A 11 -39.39 -14.08 17.40
C ARG A 11 -37.96 -14.44 17.00
N LEU A 12 -37.77 -15.04 15.81
CA LEU A 12 -36.44 -15.35 15.28
C LEU A 12 -35.65 -14.06 15.01
N LEU A 13 -36.28 -13.07 14.37
CA LEU A 13 -35.68 -11.77 14.06
C LEU A 13 -35.26 -11.04 15.34
N HIS A 14 -36.08 -11.10 16.40
CA HIS A 14 -35.76 -10.54 17.70
C HIS A 14 -34.52 -11.23 18.33
N LYS A 15 -34.44 -12.57 18.29
CA LYS A 15 -33.26 -13.31 18.76
C LYS A 15 -31.98 -12.98 17.98
N VAL A 16 -32.09 -12.82 16.66
CA VAL A 16 -30.96 -12.43 15.80
C VAL A 16 -30.51 -11.01 16.10
N ALA A 17 -31.44 -10.05 16.18
CA ALA A 17 -31.15 -8.66 16.54
C ALA A 17 -30.47 -8.57 17.92
N HIS A 18 -30.94 -9.35 18.89
CA HIS A 18 -30.34 -9.45 20.22
C HIS A 18 -28.90 -9.97 20.21
N LYS A 19 -28.60 -10.99 19.40
CA LYS A 19 -27.23 -11.49 19.25
C LYS A 19 -26.33 -10.47 18.55
N LEU A 20 -26.82 -9.82 17.49
CA LEU A 20 -26.09 -8.79 16.76
C LEU A 20 -25.78 -7.58 17.64
N ILE A 21 -26.74 -7.11 18.44
CA ILE A 21 -26.54 -5.95 19.30
C ILE A 21 -25.57 -6.25 20.46
N LYS A 22 -25.60 -7.46 21.02
CA LYS A 22 -24.59 -7.91 22.01
C LYS A 22 -23.20 -8.05 21.39
N LYS A 23 -23.09 -8.41 20.11
CA LYS A 23 -21.80 -8.43 19.41
C LYS A 23 -21.30 -7.01 19.14
N TYR A 24 -22.19 -6.09 18.78
CA TYR A 24 -21.85 -4.71 18.48
C TYR A 24 -21.49 -3.91 19.75
N TYR A 25 -22.31 -4.04 20.79
CA TYR A 25 -22.11 -3.47 22.13
C TYR A 25 -21.89 -4.63 23.13
N PRO A 26 -20.65 -5.13 23.28
CA PRO A 26 -20.34 -6.26 24.16
C PRO A 26 -20.57 -5.96 25.64
N LYS A 27 -20.73 -4.68 26.01
CA LYS A 27 -21.01 -4.22 27.38
C LYS A 27 -22.23 -3.31 27.38
N ILE A 28 -23.40 -3.92 27.60
CA ILE A 28 -24.65 -3.23 27.90
C ILE A 28 -24.85 -3.31 29.41
N GLN A 29 -24.72 -2.17 30.09
CA GLN A 29 -24.98 -2.06 31.52
C GLN A 29 -26.40 -1.55 31.72
N ILE A 30 -27.18 -2.19 32.60
CA ILE A 30 -28.55 -1.80 32.91
C ILE A 30 -28.63 -1.49 34.40
N THR A 31 -29.22 -0.37 34.77
CA THR A 31 -29.54 0.03 36.16
C THR A 31 -31.04 0.32 36.28
N GLY A 32 -31.65 0.03 37.44
CA GLY A 32 -33.08 0.22 37.66
C GLY A 32 -33.98 -0.82 36.97
N ALA A 33 -33.44 -1.96 36.53
CA ALA A 33 -34.21 -2.95 35.79
C ALA A 33 -35.41 -3.50 36.58
N GLU A 34 -35.30 -3.52 37.90
CA GLU A 34 -36.32 -3.89 38.89
C GLU A 34 -37.55 -2.97 38.88
N GLN A 35 -37.45 -1.75 38.34
CA GLN A 35 -38.56 -0.81 38.23
C GLN A 35 -39.51 -1.15 37.06
N ILE A 36 -39.12 -2.08 36.18
CA ILE A 36 -39.94 -2.48 35.03
C ILE A 36 -40.94 -3.57 35.45
N PRO A 37 -42.26 -3.33 35.34
CA PRO A 37 -43.25 -4.36 35.63
C PRO A 37 -43.12 -5.57 34.71
N GLU A 38 -43.15 -6.78 35.29
CA GLU A 38 -43.08 -8.03 34.51
C GLU A 38 -44.28 -8.16 33.56
N ASP A 39 -45.46 -7.81 34.04
CA ASP A 39 -46.74 -7.87 33.32
C ASP A 39 -47.51 -6.54 33.39
N GLY A 40 -48.68 -6.47 32.75
CA GLY A 40 -49.52 -5.26 32.73
C GLY A 40 -49.09 -4.19 31.70
N PRO A 41 -49.88 -3.11 31.57
CA PRO A 41 -49.66 -2.05 30.58
C PRO A 41 -48.51 -1.12 30.98
N VAL A 42 -47.54 -0.99 30.08
CA VAL A 42 -46.35 -0.15 30.28
C VAL A 42 -46.16 0.77 29.09
N LEU A 43 -45.94 2.05 29.34
CA LEU A 43 -45.50 3.02 28.33
C LEU A 43 -44.04 3.42 28.59
N PHE A 44 -43.11 2.86 27.81
CA PHE A 44 -41.71 3.28 27.84
C PHE A 44 -41.56 4.64 27.15
N CYS A 45 -41.05 5.61 27.89
CA CYS A 45 -40.63 6.92 27.37
C CYS A 45 -39.11 6.96 27.39
N ALA A 46 -38.47 7.07 26.22
CA ALA A 46 -37.01 7.07 26.13
C ALA A 46 -36.48 8.22 25.26
N ASN A 47 -35.23 8.64 25.49
CA ASN A 47 -34.51 9.49 24.54
C ASN A 47 -34.19 8.71 23.25
N HIS A 48 -33.96 9.41 22.13
CA HIS A 48 -33.77 8.77 20.81
C HIS A 48 -32.42 9.05 20.11
N PRO A 49 -31.28 8.70 20.72
CA PRO A 49 -29.96 9.08 20.20
C PRO A 49 -29.45 8.20 19.05
N ASN A 50 -29.98 7.00 18.80
CA ASN A 50 -29.43 6.06 17.81
C ASN A 50 -30.49 5.32 16.97
N SER A 51 -31.57 6.01 16.62
CA SER A 51 -32.53 5.61 15.60
C SER A 51 -32.96 4.14 15.72
N LEU A 52 -32.67 3.29 14.74
CA LEU A 52 -33.12 1.88 14.70
C LEU A 52 -32.56 1.00 15.83
N ILE A 53 -31.48 1.42 16.49
CA ILE A 53 -30.84 0.64 17.56
C ILE A 53 -31.58 0.83 18.89
N ASP A 54 -32.14 2.01 19.14
CA ASP A 54 -32.78 2.34 20.41
C ASP A 54 -33.97 1.41 20.77
N PRO A 55 -34.92 1.13 19.85
CA PRO A 55 -36.02 0.19 20.11
C PRO A 55 -35.53 -1.23 20.46
N ILE A 56 -34.42 -1.67 19.85
CA ILE A 56 -33.86 -3.00 20.08
C ILE A 56 -33.30 -3.06 21.51
N LEU A 57 -32.55 -2.04 21.94
CA LEU A 57 -32.02 -1.95 23.29
C LEU A 57 -33.11 -1.91 24.36
N ILE A 58 -34.19 -1.16 24.13
CA ILE A 58 -35.30 -1.13 25.07
C ILE A 58 -35.98 -2.51 25.13
N GLY A 59 -36.17 -3.19 24.00
CA GLY A 59 -36.68 -4.55 23.98
C GLY A 59 -35.79 -5.54 24.76
N VAL A 60 -34.46 -5.39 24.66
CA VAL A 60 -33.48 -6.17 25.44
C VAL A 60 -33.63 -5.92 26.94
N THR A 61 -33.82 -4.65 27.34
CA THR A 61 -33.94 -4.24 28.75
C THR A 61 -35.27 -4.64 29.35
N ALA A 62 -36.36 -4.47 28.62
CA ALA A 62 -37.71 -4.75 29.10
C ALA A 62 -37.98 -6.25 29.34
N LYS A 63 -37.18 -7.15 28.73
CA LYS A 63 -37.35 -8.62 28.76
C LYS A 63 -38.74 -9.12 28.28
N ARG A 64 -39.57 -8.23 27.72
CA ARG A 64 -40.87 -8.51 27.12
C ARG A 64 -41.01 -7.76 25.79
N PRO A 65 -41.87 -8.22 24.85
CA PRO A 65 -42.03 -7.55 23.57
C PRO A 65 -42.53 -6.11 23.73
N VAL A 66 -41.81 -5.14 23.16
CA VAL A 66 -42.20 -3.73 23.17
C VAL A 66 -42.48 -3.26 21.74
N SER A 67 -43.65 -2.66 21.53
CA SER A 67 -44.04 -2.12 20.22
C SER A 67 -43.82 -0.61 20.17
N PHE A 68 -43.02 -0.14 19.21
CA PHE A 68 -42.70 1.28 19.06
C PHE A 68 -43.43 1.93 17.89
N MET A 69 -43.56 3.25 17.97
CA MET A 69 -43.95 4.07 16.84
C MET A 69 -42.75 4.36 15.91
N ALA A 70 -42.87 4.06 14.61
CA ALA A 70 -41.80 4.23 13.61
C ALA A 70 -42.25 5.07 12.40
N LYS A 71 -41.32 5.73 11.69
CA LYS A 71 -41.63 6.64 10.57
C LYS A 71 -42.45 5.93 9.47
N ALA A 72 -43.62 6.47 9.11
CA ALA A 72 -44.56 5.84 8.18
C ALA A 72 -43.95 5.39 6.83
N PRO A 73 -43.10 6.18 6.14
CA PRO A 73 -42.37 5.73 4.94
C PRO A 73 -41.63 4.39 5.05
N LEU A 74 -41.13 4.02 6.23
CA LEU A 74 -40.44 2.73 6.43
C LEU A 74 -41.36 1.52 6.18
N PHE A 75 -42.67 1.69 6.40
CA PHE A 75 -43.65 0.62 6.19
C PHE A 75 -43.97 0.36 4.72
N ASN A 76 -43.59 1.28 3.84
CA ASN A 76 -43.76 1.20 2.39
C ASN A 76 -42.48 0.71 1.67
N THR A 77 -41.36 0.61 2.39
CA THR A 77 -40.09 0.17 1.82
C THR A 77 -40.10 -1.36 1.63
N PRO A 78 -39.73 -1.90 0.45
CA PRO A 78 -39.57 -3.34 0.24
C PRO A 78 -38.63 -3.94 1.29
N ILE A 79 -38.90 -5.16 1.75
CA ILE A 79 -38.16 -5.87 2.83
C ILE A 79 -38.35 -5.25 4.23
N ILE A 80 -38.10 -3.95 4.43
CA ILE A 80 -38.19 -3.28 5.74
C ILE A 80 -39.64 -3.25 6.23
N GLY A 81 -40.61 -2.94 5.37
CA GLY A 81 -42.03 -2.82 5.74
C GLY A 81 -42.62 -4.10 6.35
N PRO A 82 -42.47 -5.28 5.71
CA PRO A 82 -42.84 -6.57 6.30
C PRO A 82 -42.18 -6.83 7.66
N ILE A 83 -40.90 -6.52 7.82
CA ILE A 83 -40.17 -6.69 9.10
C ILE A 83 -40.77 -5.77 10.18
N MET A 84 -41.01 -4.50 9.89
CA MET A 84 -41.63 -3.56 10.84
C MET A 84 -43.01 -4.04 11.31
N ARG A 85 -43.83 -4.58 10.39
CA ARG A 85 -45.14 -5.16 10.74
C ARG A 85 -45.00 -6.43 11.60
N ALA A 86 -44.06 -7.32 11.26
CA ALA A 86 -43.80 -8.54 12.03
C ALA A 86 -43.28 -8.26 13.44
N LEU A 87 -42.58 -7.14 13.65
CA LEU A 87 -42.11 -6.66 14.96
C LEU A 87 -43.19 -5.91 15.76
N GLY A 88 -44.42 -5.75 15.24
CA GLY A 88 -45.50 -5.05 15.93
C GLY A 88 -45.39 -3.52 15.92
N MET A 89 -44.54 -2.94 15.07
CA MET A 89 -44.30 -1.49 15.04
C MET A 89 -45.53 -0.72 14.50
N VAL A 90 -45.79 0.46 15.04
CA VAL A 90 -46.92 1.32 14.68
C VAL A 90 -46.45 2.48 13.80
N PRO A 91 -47.04 2.75 12.63
CA PRO A 91 -46.62 3.85 11.77
C PRO A 91 -46.95 5.22 12.39
N ALA A 92 -45.96 6.09 12.54
CA ALA A 92 -46.10 7.48 12.99
C ALA A 92 -46.14 8.44 11.78
N TYR A 93 -47.18 9.27 11.75
CA TYR A 93 -47.38 10.29 10.71
C TYR A 93 -47.17 11.69 11.33
N ARG A 94 -46.40 12.55 10.66
CA ARG A 94 -46.09 13.91 11.15
C ARG A 94 -46.86 14.95 10.31
N GLY A 95 -47.56 15.87 10.99
CA GLY A 95 -48.35 16.91 10.31
C GLY A 95 -47.54 18.00 9.60
N ARG A 96 -46.21 18.08 9.83
CA ARG A 96 -45.33 19.00 9.08
C ARG A 96 -45.13 18.58 7.62
N ASP A 97 -45.36 17.31 7.29
CA ASP A 97 -45.06 16.77 5.97
C ASP A 97 -46.28 16.84 5.03
N ASP A 98 -47.52 16.88 5.56
CA ASP A 98 -48.80 17.00 4.83
C ASP A 98 -49.97 17.15 5.84
N SER A 99 -50.82 18.18 5.68
CA SER A 99 -51.96 18.47 6.57
C SER A 99 -53.06 17.39 6.51
N SER A 100 -53.12 16.59 5.43
CA SER A 100 -54.05 15.46 5.29
C SER A 100 -53.71 14.28 6.23
N GLN A 101 -52.51 14.26 6.83
CA GLN A 101 -51.99 13.16 7.64
C GLN A 101 -52.41 13.24 9.12
N VAL A 102 -53.08 14.32 9.55
CA VAL A 102 -53.52 14.51 10.95
C VAL A 102 -54.50 13.41 11.38
N LYS A 103 -55.45 13.03 10.51
CA LYS A 103 -56.39 11.91 10.77
C LYS A 103 -55.67 10.56 10.89
N LYS A 104 -54.62 10.32 10.08
CA LYS A 104 -53.82 9.09 10.14
C LYS A 104 -52.98 9.02 11.41
N ASN A 105 -52.46 10.15 11.91
CA ASN A 105 -51.74 10.20 13.18
C ASN A 105 -52.65 9.85 14.37
N GLN A 106 -53.89 10.37 14.42
CA GLN A 106 -54.87 10.00 15.46
C GLN A 106 -55.17 8.49 15.44
N LYS A 107 -55.33 7.90 14.26
CA LYS A 107 -55.54 6.45 14.10
C LYS A 107 -54.35 5.64 14.63
N SER A 108 -53.13 6.12 14.43
CA SER A 108 -51.91 5.48 14.97
C SER A 108 -51.81 5.58 16.49
N LEU A 109 -52.17 6.73 17.09
CA LEU A 109 -52.24 6.86 18.55
C LEU A 109 -53.26 5.91 19.15
N GLY A 110 -54.45 5.78 18.52
CA GLY A 110 -55.47 4.83 18.95
C GLY A 110 -55.01 3.37 18.90
N ARG A 111 -54.10 2.99 17.99
CA ARG A 111 -53.48 1.65 18.00
C ARG A 111 -52.58 1.43 19.21
N VAL A 112 -51.87 2.47 19.64
CA VAL A 112 -51.02 2.39 20.85
C VAL A 112 -51.89 2.23 22.09
N VAL A 113 -52.96 3.03 22.22
CA VAL A 113 -53.90 2.94 23.34
C VAL A 113 -54.57 1.56 23.39
N LYS A 114 -55.00 1.00 22.26
CA LYS A 114 -55.52 -0.39 22.19
C LYS A 114 -54.47 -1.43 22.61
N GLY A 115 -53.19 -1.19 22.30
CA GLY A 115 -52.08 -2.03 22.77
C GLY A 115 -51.97 -2.02 24.30
N LEU A 116 -51.98 -0.82 24.89
CA LEU A 116 -51.96 -0.64 26.34
C LEU A 116 -53.20 -1.29 27.00
N ALA A 117 -54.40 -1.07 26.46
CA ALA A 117 -55.63 -1.69 26.98
C ALA A 117 -55.61 -3.23 26.93
N SER A 118 -54.78 -3.82 26.06
CA SER A 118 -54.55 -5.27 26.03
C SER A 118 -53.41 -5.75 26.94
N GLY A 119 -52.94 -4.91 27.88
CA GLY A 119 -51.84 -5.22 28.81
C GLY A 119 -50.46 -5.30 28.15
N ARG A 120 -50.27 -4.73 26.95
CA ARG A 120 -48.97 -4.79 26.24
C ARG A 120 -48.05 -3.64 26.65
N ALA A 121 -46.75 -3.87 26.51
CA ALA A 121 -45.74 -2.83 26.60
C ALA A 121 -45.63 -2.06 25.27
N MET A 122 -45.80 -0.74 25.35
CA MET A 122 -45.66 0.18 24.23
C MET A 122 -44.48 1.12 24.47
N GLY A 123 -43.85 1.59 23.39
CA GLY A 123 -42.71 2.50 23.47
C GLY A 123 -42.90 3.75 22.62
N ILE A 124 -42.49 4.89 23.18
CA ILE A 124 -42.49 6.18 22.50
C ILE A 124 -41.21 6.97 22.80
N PHE A 125 -40.72 7.67 21.78
CA PHE A 125 -39.65 8.65 21.90
C PHE A 125 -40.27 10.06 21.90
N PRO A 126 -40.49 10.70 23.06
CA PRO A 126 -41.30 11.91 23.14
C PRO A 126 -40.65 13.14 22.48
N GLU A 127 -39.34 13.12 22.19
CA GLU A 127 -38.67 14.11 21.34
C GLU A 127 -39.24 14.13 19.91
N GLY A 128 -39.76 12.99 19.46
CA GLY A 128 -40.37 12.81 18.14
C GLY A 128 -39.39 12.85 16.98
N VAL A 129 -38.10 13.05 17.22
CA VAL A 129 -36.99 13.04 16.25
C VAL A 129 -35.78 12.34 16.88
N SER A 130 -35.00 11.62 16.09
CA SER A 130 -33.69 11.15 16.53
C SER A 130 -32.68 12.29 16.42
N THR A 131 -31.91 12.54 17.47
CA THR A 131 -30.91 13.60 17.52
C THR A 131 -29.52 13.00 17.74
N ASP A 132 -28.49 13.68 17.22
CA ASP A 132 -27.10 13.30 17.52
C ASP A 132 -26.57 13.94 18.80
N LEU A 133 -27.31 14.92 19.33
CA LEU A 133 -27.00 15.61 20.58
C LEU A 133 -27.20 14.66 21.76
N ARG A 134 -26.40 14.85 22.81
CA ARG A 134 -26.48 14.06 24.05
C ARG A 134 -27.57 14.55 25.00
N GLN A 135 -27.89 15.83 24.94
CA GLN A 135 -28.96 16.45 25.71
C GLN A 135 -30.35 16.00 25.22
N LEU A 136 -31.33 16.01 26.13
CA LEU A 136 -32.72 15.82 25.79
C LEU A 136 -33.19 16.95 24.87
N GLY A 137 -33.76 16.60 23.71
CA GLY A 137 -34.50 17.56 22.90
C GLY A 137 -35.84 17.93 23.53
N LEU A 138 -36.58 18.84 22.88
CA LEU A 138 -37.91 19.23 23.33
C LEU A 138 -38.86 18.02 23.43
N VAL A 139 -39.31 17.71 24.64
CA VAL A 139 -40.30 16.66 24.93
C VAL A 139 -41.68 17.14 24.49
N ARG A 140 -42.30 16.39 23.57
CA ARG A 140 -43.63 16.71 23.03
C ARG A 140 -44.71 15.98 23.80
N GLY A 141 -45.91 16.56 23.88
CA GLY A 141 -47.06 16.00 24.60
C GLY A 141 -47.71 14.74 23.99
N GLY A 142 -47.05 14.05 23.05
CA GLY A 142 -47.57 12.83 22.43
C GLY A 142 -47.68 11.67 23.43
N ALA A 143 -46.65 11.47 24.26
CA ALA A 143 -46.64 10.44 25.30
C ALA A 143 -47.75 10.69 26.34
N SER A 144 -47.85 11.92 26.85
CA SER A 144 -48.90 12.32 27.80
C SER A 144 -50.30 12.19 27.19
N ARG A 145 -50.48 12.47 25.89
CA ARG A 145 -51.76 12.26 25.21
C ARG A 145 -52.16 10.78 25.14
N ILE A 146 -51.21 9.89 24.84
CA ILE A 146 -51.45 8.43 24.83
C ILE A 146 -51.82 7.95 26.22
N ALA A 147 -51.06 8.37 27.23
CA ALA A 147 -51.27 8.00 28.62
C ALA A 147 -52.68 8.40 29.10
N LEU A 148 -53.05 9.68 28.95
CA LEU A 148 -54.37 10.17 29.38
C LEU A 148 -55.52 9.52 28.61
N GLN A 149 -55.37 9.28 27.30
CA GLN A 149 -56.38 8.54 26.51
C GLN A 149 -56.52 7.08 26.94
N ALA A 150 -55.45 6.44 27.41
CA ALA A 150 -55.52 5.10 27.97
C ALA A 150 -56.27 5.11 29.31
N LEU A 151 -56.02 6.11 30.16
CA LEU A 151 -56.75 6.29 31.41
C LEU A 151 -58.26 6.51 31.17
N GLU A 152 -58.63 7.35 30.20
CA GLU A 152 -60.03 7.55 29.76
C GLU A 152 -60.70 6.25 29.28
N GLN A 153 -59.92 5.31 28.74
CA GLN A 153 -60.38 4.00 28.28
C GLN A 153 -60.32 2.91 29.37
N GLY A 154 -60.11 3.30 30.63
CA GLY A 154 -60.12 2.39 31.78
C GLY A 154 -58.81 1.65 32.06
N VAL A 155 -57.69 2.06 31.45
CA VAL A 155 -56.35 1.48 31.72
C VAL A 155 -55.73 2.18 32.93
N GLU A 156 -56.24 1.84 34.12
CA GLU A 156 -55.90 2.50 35.38
C GLU A 156 -54.53 2.10 35.94
N ASP A 157 -54.04 0.91 35.60
CA ASP A 157 -52.77 0.31 36.03
C ASP A 157 -51.58 0.70 35.14
N LEU A 158 -51.76 1.68 34.24
CA LEU A 158 -50.70 2.12 33.34
C LEU A 158 -49.54 2.78 34.11
N VAL A 159 -48.35 2.22 33.91
CA VAL A 159 -47.08 2.80 34.38
C VAL A 159 -46.30 3.38 33.21
N ILE A 160 -45.82 4.61 33.38
CA ILE A 160 -44.90 5.24 32.44
C ILE A 160 -43.47 5.05 32.96
N ILE A 161 -42.62 4.41 32.17
CA ILE A 161 -41.23 4.13 32.53
C ILE A 161 -40.30 5.08 31.77
N PRO A 162 -39.67 6.05 32.44
CA PRO A 162 -38.59 6.86 31.85
C PRO A 162 -37.33 5.99 31.67
N LEU A 163 -36.75 5.99 30.48
CA LEU A 163 -35.60 5.15 30.14
C LEU A 163 -34.54 5.94 29.38
N GLY A 164 -33.37 6.07 29.99
CA GLY A 164 -32.23 6.78 29.43
C GLY A 164 -31.26 5.83 28.72
N ILE A 165 -31.08 6.03 27.42
CA ILE A 165 -30.11 5.33 26.59
C ILE A 165 -28.87 6.20 26.46
N ASN A 166 -27.79 5.80 27.14
CA ASN A 166 -26.54 6.54 27.19
C ASN A 166 -25.45 5.77 26.43
N TYR A 167 -24.96 6.33 25.33
CA TYR A 167 -23.88 5.74 24.53
C TYR A 167 -22.53 6.37 24.87
N GLU A 168 -21.48 5.55 25.01
CA GLU A 168 -20.11 6.09 25.11
C GLU A 168 -19.66 6.68 23.76
N ARG A 169 -19.82 5.88 22.71
CA ARG A 169 -19.59 6.23 21.29
C ARG A 169 -20.54 5.36 20.46
N LYS A 170 -21.67 5.90 19.99
CA LYS A 170 -22.71 5.08 19.34
C LYS A 170 -22.26 4.46 18.01
N GLU A 171 -21.33 5.13 17.34
CA GLU A 171 -20.77 4.79 16.03
C GLU A 171 -19.63 3.75 16.05
N ARG A 172 -19.10 3.41 17.23
CA ARG A 172 -17.92 2.54 17.37
C ARG A 172 -18.31 1.12 17.77
N LEU A 173 -17.91 0.14 16.96
CA LEU A 173 -17.99 -1.27 17.32
C LEU A 173 -17.19 -1.56 18.60
N GLY A 174 -17.77 -2.30 19.55
CA GLY A 174 -17.15 -2.60 20.84
C GLY A 174 -17.37 -1.51 21.90
N SER A 175 -18.12 -0.45 21.56
CA SER A 175 -18.49 0.62 22.49
C SER A 175 -19.45 0.12 23.58
N LYS A 176 -19.59 0.93 24.64
CA LYS A 176 -20.42 0.61 25.80
C LYS A 176 -21.73 1.39 25.74
N VAL A 177 -22.78 0.75 26.25
CA VAL A 177 -24.10 1.37 26.41
C VAL A 177 -24.51 1.23 27.87
N TRP A 178 -24.98 2.31 28.46
CA TRP A 178 -25.61 2.30 29.77
C TRP A 178 -27.09 2.66 29.60
N ILE A 179 -27.95 1.73 29.98
CA ILE A 179 -29.39 1.92 30.02
C ILE A 179 -29.76 2.17 31.48
N ASN A 180 -30.26 3.38 31.76
CA ASN A 180 -30.70 3.76 33.08
C ASN A 180 -32.23 3.80 33.08
N VAL A 181 -32.85 2.93 33.85
CA VAL A 181 -34.30 2.96 34.08
C VAL A 181 -34.54 3.88 35.27
N GLY A 182 -35.50 4.78 35.12
CA GLY A 182 -35.86 5.75 36.16
C GLY A 182 -37.19 5.41 36.81
N GLU A 183 -37.46 6.11 37.91
CA GLU A 183 -38.62 5.86 38.76
C GLU A 183 -39.93 5.87 37.94
N PRO A 184 -40.78 4.83 38.12
CA PRO A 184 -42.03 4.68 37.40
C PRO A 184 -43.02 5.80 37.76
N ILE A 185 -43.69 6.36 36.77
CA ILE A 185 -44.82 7.29 37.00
C ILE A 185 -46.10 6.46 36.92
N ALA A 186 -46.70 6.18 38.07
CA ALA A 186 -48.02 5.54 38.17
C ALA A 186 -49.10 6.55 37.71
N LEU A 187 -49.72 6.30 36.55
CA LEU A 187 -50.54 7.31 35.90
C LEU A 187 -51.78 7.70 36.72
N LYS A 188 -52.43 6.73 37.38
CA LYS A 188 -53.61 6.97 38.22
C LYS A 188 -53.31 7.87 39.41
N GLU A 189 -52.22 7.60 40.10
CA GLU A 189 -51.76 8.38 41.26
C GLU A 189 -51.37 9.79 40.83
N PHE A 190 -50.57 9.91 39.78
CA PHE A 190 -50.19 11.20 39.20
C PHE A 190 -51.41 12.03 38.80
N ALA A 191 -52.41 11.41 38.15
CA ALA A 191 -53.63 12.09 37.74
C ALA A 191 -54.48 12.52 38.95
N ARG A 192 -54.55 11.73 40.01
CA ARG A 192 -55.27 12.05 41.24
C ARG A 192 -54.65 13.24 41.97
N GLU A 193 -53.32 13.26 42.09
CA GLU A 193 -52.58 14.32 42.79
C GLU A 193 -52.59 15.66 42.06
N ASN A 194 -52.80 15.64 40.73
CA ASN A 194 -52.67 16.82 39.88
C ASN A 194 -54.00 17.37 39.33
N LYS A 195 -55.13 16.71 39.63
CA LYS A 195 -56.51 17.20 39.37
C LYS A 195 -56.99 18.02 40.56
N SER A 196 -57.56 19.21 40.33
CA SER A 196 -58.20 20.01 41.38
C SER A 196 -59.67 19.65 41.53
N GLU A 197 -60.21 19.73 42.75
CA GLU A 197 -61.60 19.38 43.07
C GLU A 197 -62.67 20.34 42.49
N GLN A 198 -62.30 21.46 41.86
CA GLN A 198 -63.23 22.58 41.66
C GLN A 198 -63.67 22.96 40.24
N ASP A 199 -63.20 22.39 39.12
CA ASP A 199 -63.70 22.85 37.80
C ASP A 199 -63.71 21.81 36.67
N LYS A 200 -64.91 21.30 36.32
CA LYS A 200 -65.18 20.37 35.20
C LYS A 200 -65.16 21.07 33.83
N GLN A 201 -64.06 21.69 33.42
CA GLN A 201 -63.92 22.34 32.10
C GLN A 201 -62.86 21.69 31.19
N PRO A 202 -62.98 21.80 29.84
CA PRO A 202 -62.03 21.24 28.86
C PRO A 202 -60.57 21.77 28.99
N SER A 203 -60.35 22.78 29.83
CA SER A 203 -59.06 23.36 30.16
C SER A 203 -58.20 22.44 31.04
N GLU A 204 -58.79 21.57 31.87
CA GLU A 204 -58.05 20.64 32.76
C GLU A 204 -57.20 19.63 31.98
N ASP A 205 -57.71 19.02 30.90
CA ASP A 205 -56.98 18.02 30.11
C ASP A 205 -55.74 18.61 29.44
N LYS A 206 -55.73 19.91 29.16
CA LYS A 206 -54.57 20.62 28.62
C LYS A 206 -53.52 20.89 29.71
N VAL A 207 -53.96 21.25 30.92
CA VAL A 207 -53.08 21.50 32.07
C VAL A 207 -52.47 20.20 32.58
N LEU A 208 -53.28 19.18 32.84
CA LEU A 208 -52.83 17.87 33.29
C LEU A 208 -51.86 17.24 32.28
N ARG A 209 -52.16 17.34 30.98
CA ARG A 209 -51.24 16.89 29.93
C ARG A 209 -49.91 17.62 29.98
N ARG A 210 -49.91 18.96 30.19
CA ARG A 210 -48.67 19.75 30.28
C ARG A 210 -47.86 19.38 31.52
N LYS A 211 -48.51 19.20 32.68
CA LYS A 211 -47.87 18.71 33.91
C LYS A 211 -47.25 17.33 33.71
N LEU A 212 -47.98 16.40 33.11
CA LEU A 212 -47.47 15.06 32.80
C LEU A 212 -46.33 15.10 31.78
N THR A 213 -46.38 15.98 30.78
CA THR A 213 -45.27 16.17 29.84
C THR A 213 -44.02 16.68 30.57
N GLY A 214 -44.18 17.64 31.49
CA GLY A 214 -43.07 18.13 32.33
C GLY A 214 -42.51 17.09 33.28
N ALA A 215 -43.36 16.25 33.88
CA ALA A 215 -42.91 15.14 34.74
C ALA A 215 -42.10 14.10 33.95
N ILE A 216 -42.59 13.71 32.76
CA ILE A 216 -41.85 12.82 31.84
C ILE A 216 -40.52 13.44 31.44
N GLU A 217 -40.48 14.74 31.15
CA GLU A 217 -39.25 15.45 30.81
C GLU A 217 -38.25 15.46 31.96
N SER A 218 -38.68 15.77 33.18
CA SER A 218 -37.84 15.76 34.38
C SER A 218 -37.25 14.37 34.64
N HIS A 219 -38.09 13.34 34.67
CA HIS A 219 -37.64 11.97 34.89
C HIS A 219 -36.70 11.49 33.77
N LEU A 220 -36.89 11.95 32.51
CA LEU A 220 -35.97 11.65 31.41
C LEU A 220 -34.61 12.30 31.59
N LYS A 221 -34.55 13.55 32.09
CA LYS A 221 -33.28 14.23 32.42
C LYS A 221 -32.50 13.48 33.51
N ASP A 222 -33.20 12.88 34.47
CA ASP A 222 -32.57 12.10 35.56
C ASP A 222 -31.91 10.81 35.07
N VAL A 223 -32.38 10.23 33.98
CA VAL A 223 -31.86 8.95 33.47
C VAL A 223 -30.84 9.09 32.35
N ILE A 224 -30.66 10.28 31.80
CA ILE A 224 -29.68 10.55 30.74
C ILE A 224 -28.52 11.42 31.27
N VAL A 225 -27.44 11.49 30.49
CA VAL A 225 -26.41 12.53 30.67
C VAL A 225 -26.95 13.85 30.10
N HIS A 226 -27.63 14.63 30.95
CA HIS A 226 -28.23 15.92 30.59
C HIS A 226 -27.43 17.10 31.15
N LEU A 227 -27.24 18.14 30.33
CA LEU A 227 -26.79 19.45 30.76
C LEU A 227 -27.89 20.46 30.48
N ASP A 228 -28.23 21.30 31.47
CA ASP A 228 -29.19 22.39 31.28
C ASP A 228 -28.63 23.48 30.35
N ASN A 229 -27.31 23.70 30.39
CA ASN A 229 -26.61 24.56 29.45
C ASN A 229 -25.91 23.74 28.35
N ALA A 230 -26.46 23.78 27.13
CA ALA A 230 -25.96 23.07 25.97
C ALA A 230 -24.51 23.43 25.59
N ASP A 231 -24.07 24.67 25.88
CA ASP A 231 -22.73 25.17 25.53
C ASP A 231 -21.61 24.47 26.32
N TRP A 232 -21.98 23.73 27.37
CA TRP A 232 -21.04 23.02 28.24
C TRP A 232 -20.82 21.57 27.80
N ASP A 233 -21.65 20.99 26.92
CA ASP A 233 -21.51 19.59 26.46
C ASP A 233 -20.13 19.25 25.85
N PRO A 234 -19.52 20.11 25.01
CA PRO A 234 -18.20 19.82 24.45
C PRO A 234 -17.11 19.65 25.53
N LEU A 235 -17.29 20.27 26.69
CA LEU A 235 -16.33 20.25 27.80
C LEU A 235 -16.45 19.00 28.67
N LEU A 236 -17.54 18.22 28.57
CA LEU A 236 -17.70 16.99 29.36
C LEU A 236 -16.59 15.97 29.10
N ASP A 237 -16.11 15.88 27.85
CA ASP A 237 -14.97 15.02 27.50
C ASP A 237 -13.67 15.51 28.18
N ASP A 238 -13.43 16.82 28.17
CA ASP A 238 -12.24 17.44 28.79
C ASP A 238 -12.27 17.32 30.31
N LEU A 239 -13.41 17.64 30.94
CA LEU A 239 -13.64 17.51 32.39
C LEU A 239 -13.45 16.06 32.86
N GLU A 240 -13.97 15.10 32.11
CA GLU A 240 -13.78 13.69 32.41
C GLU A 240 -12.28 13.33 32.43
N THR A 241 -11.52 13.73 31.40
CA THR A 241 -10.07 13.50 31.34
C THR A 241 -9.31 14.22 32.46
N LEU A 242 -9.71 15.44 32.80
CA LEU A 242 -9.08 16.22 33.86
C LEU A 242 -9.25 15.54 35.23
N ILE A 243 -10.45 15.03 35.52
CA ILE A 243 -10.82 14.38 36.78
C ILE A 243 -10.23 12.96 36.91
N ASP A 244 -10.18 12.18 35.82
CA ASP A 244 -9.69 10.76 35.82
C ASP A 244 -8.21 10.64 36.23
N HIS A 245 -7.46 11.72 36.13
CA HIS A 245 -6.04 11.82 36.48
C HIS A 245 -5.77 12.48 37.83
N SER A 246 -6.80 12.89 38.57
CA SER A 246 -6.67 13.31 39.97
C SER A 246 -6.29 12.10 40.86
N LYS A 247 -5.54 12.30 41.95
CA LYS A 247 -5.01 11.23 42.83
C LYS A 247 -6.08 10.35 43.52
N HIS A 248 -7.36 10.55 43.23
CA HIS A 248 -8.49 9.86 43.85
C HIS A 248 -8.81 8.52 43.19
N LYS A 249 -8.10 7.45 43.60
CA LYS A 249 -8.28 6.06 43.14
C LYS A 249 -9.72 5.52 43.23
N ALA A 250 -10.57 6.08 44.09
CA ALA A 250 -11.97 5.66 44.22
C ALA A 250 -12.84 6.01 42.99
N SER A 251 -12.50 7.09 42.27
CA SER A 251 -13.24 7.55 41.09
C SER A 251 -13.02 6.67 39.84
N LEU A 252 -11.91 5.92 39.80
CA LEU A 252 -11.54 5.02 38.71
C LEU A 252 -12.34 3.69 38.69
N LYS A 253 -13.07 3.38 39.76
CA LYS A 253 -13.87 2.14 39.87
C LYS A 253 -15.32 2.29 39.35
N VAL A 254 -15.79 3.52 39.15
CA VAL A 254 -17.16 3.78 38.64
C VAL A 254 -17.16 3.68 37.11
N PRO A 255 -18.16 3.03 36.48
CA PRO A 255 -18.30 3.00 35.04
C PRO A 255 -18.32 4.41 34.42
N LYS A 256 -17.63 4.55 33.29
CA LYS A 256 -17.39 5.81 32.58
C LYS A 256 -18.65 6.67 32.39
N LEU A 257 -19.72 6.08 31.87
CA LEU A 257 -20.98 6.79 31.56
C LEU A 257 -21.69 7.31 32.82
N ILE A 258 -21.65 6.53 33.91
CA ILE A 258 -22.22 6.94 35.20
C ILE A 258 -21.43 8.12 35.76
N ARG A 259 -20.09 8.05 35.71
CA ARG A 259 -19.23 9.18 36.10
C ARG A 259 -19.53 10.42 35.28
N ARG A 260 -19.69 10.28 33.97
CA ARG A 260 -20.04 11.39 33.08
C ARG A 260 -21.38 12.03 33.46
N LYS A 261 -22.40 11.23 33.77
CA LYS A 261 -23.67 11.75 34.30
C LYS A 261 -23.45 12.56 35.57
N ARG A 262 -22.67 12.03 36.54
CA ARG A 262 -22.39 12.76 37.79
C ARG A 262 -21.68 14.10 37.57
N ILE A 263 -20.78 14.18 36.59
CA ILE A 263 -20.14 15.44 36.20
C ILE A 263 -21.20 16.41 35.65
N ALA A 264 -22.10 15.93 34.79
CA ALA A 264 -23.18 16.75 34.24
C ALA A 264 -24.17 17.22 35.33
N ASP A 265 -24.57 16.34 36.24
CA ASP A 265 -25.44 16.69 37.38
C ASP A 265 -24.78 17.72 38.30
N ALA A 266 -23.47 17.58 38.58
CA ALA A 266 -22.71 18.55 39.36
C ALA A 266 -22.64 19.92 38.67
N LEU A 267 -22.45 19.93 37.35
CA LEU A 267 -22.47 21.17 36.57
C LEU A 267 -23.85 21.83 36.59
N ASN A 268 -24.93 21.07 36.45
CA ASN A 268 -26.30 21.61 36.55
C ASN A 268 -26.57 22.18 37.95
N TYR A 269 -26.12 21.49 39.01
CA TYR A 269 -26.21 21.99 40.38
C TYR A 269 -25.51 23.36 40.53
N PHE A 270 -24.24 23.47 40.11
CA PHE A 270 -23.53 24.75 40.19
C PHE A 270 -24.10 25.81 39.26
N TYR A 271 -24.65 25.43 38.11
CA TYR A 271 -25.31 26.37 37.20
C TYR A 271 -26.59 26.97 37.80
N GLN A 272 -27.34 26.19 38.57
CA GLN A 272 -28.59 26.63 39.21
C GLN A 272 -28.34 27.38 40.53
N GLU A 273 -27.45 26.87 41.38
CA GLU A 273 -27.23 27.41 42.73
C GLU A 273 -26.16 28.52 42.78
N GLU A 274 -25.10 28.44 41.97
CA GLU A 274 -23.99 29.40 41.96
C GLU A 274 -23.47 29.68 40.53
N PRO A 275 -24.24 30.40 39.70
CA PRO A 275 -23.94 30.57 38.28
C PRO A 275 -22.53 31.13 38.03
N GLU A 276 -22.10 32.11 38.84
CA GLU A 276 -20.76 32.72 38.74
C GLU A 276 -19.63 31.70 38.97
N THR A 277 -19.81 30.80 39.95
CA THR A 277 -18.85 29.73 40.24
C THR A 277 -18.77 28.74 39.08
N GLY A 278 -19.93 28.31 38.56
CA GLY A 278 -20.01 27.40 37.41
C GLY A 278 -19.37 27.98 36.15
N GLU A 279 -19.70 29.23 35.81
CA GLU A 279 -19.13 29.93 34.66
C GLU A 279 -17.62 30.14 34.79
N LYS A 280 -17.11 30.47 35.98
CA LYS A 280 -15.68 30.63 36.22
C LYS A 280 -14.90 29.36 35.92
N VAL A 281 -15.39 28.21 36.39
CA VAL A 281 -14.76 26.89 36.13
C VAL A 281 -14.77 26.57 34.65
N VAL A 282 -15.92 26.73 34.00
CA VAL A 282 -16.10 26.48 32.57
C VAL A 282 -15.17 27.37 31.74
N ASN A 283 -15.07 28.65 32.07
CA ASN A 283 -14.20 29.61 31.38
C ASN A 283 -12.72 29.30 31.59
N GLN A 284 -12.30 28.89 32.79
CA GLN A 284 -10.93 28.46 33.06
C GLN A 284 -10.55 27.24 32.21
N ILE A 285 -11.43 26.24 32.12
CA ILE A 285 -11.21 25.04 31.31
C ILE A 285 -11.20 25.38 29.83
N ARG A 286 -12.14 26.22 29.36
CA ARG A 286 -12.21 26.66 27.96
C ARG A 286 -10.94 27.41 27.56
N ALA A 287 -10.46 28.33 28.40
CA ALA A 287 -9.22 29.05 28.17
C ALA A 287 -8.01 28.11 28.14
N TYR A 288 -7.95 27.14 29.07
CA TYR A 288 -6.89 26.13 29.06
C TYR A 288 -6.95 25.24 27.81
N HIS A 289 -8.12 24.75 27.43
CA HIS A 289 -8.34 23.95 26.24
C HIS A 289 -7.93 24.70 24.96
N GLN A 290 -8.29 25.98 24.83
CA GLN A 290 -7.83 26.84 23.74
C GLN A 290 -6.30 26.99 23.74
N THR A 291 -5.69 27.21 24.90
CA THR A 291 -4.22 27.33 25.03
C THR A 291 -3.52 26.04 24.62
N VAL A 292 -4.01 24.88 25.06
CA VAL A 292 -3.48 23.55 24.72
C VAL A 292 -3.62 23.26 23.22
N ARG A 293 -4.78 23.57 22.62
CA ARG A 293 -4.99 23.44 21.17
C ARG A 293 -4.12 24.39 20.35
N SER A 294 -3.88 25.61 20.83
CA SER A 294 -2.96 26.55 20.15
C SER A 294 -1.52 26.03 20.10
N ALA A 295 -1.15 25.13 21.02
CA ALA A 295 0.12 24.41 20.99
C ALA A 295 0.08 23.13 20.13
N GLY A 296 -1.06 22.83 19.48
CA GLY A 296 -1.30 21.59 18.73
C GLY A 296 -1.53 20.35 19.58
N LEU A 297 -1.66 20.52 20.90
CA LEU A 297 -1.86 19.42 21.85
C LEU A 297 -3.35 19.24 22.17
N VAL A 298 -3.67 18.10 22.79
CA VAL A 298 -4.96 17.81 23.42
C VAL A 298 -4.74 17.55 24.90
N ILE A 299 -5.74 17.84 25.74
CA ILE A 299 -5.64 17.73 27.21
C ILE A 299 -5.21 16.31 27.65
N ASP A 300 -5.62 15.27 26.92
CA ASP A 300 -5.26 13.86 27.19
C ASP A 300 -3.84 13.48 26.71
N ASP A 301 -3.08 14.39 26.09
CA ASP A 301 -1.77 14.04 25.55
C ASP A 301 -0.79 13.61 26.65
N PRO A 302 -0.09 12.46 26.49
CA PRO A 302 0.79 11.91 27.51
C PRO A 302 1.84 12.90 28.04
N ILE A 303 2.31 13.80 27.17
CA ILE A 303 3.31 14.83 27.49
C ILE A 303 2.82 15.83 28.54
N LEU A 304 1.51 16.07 28.65
CA LEU A 304 0.92 16.94 29.68
C LEU A 304 0.67 16.19 30.99
N GLN A 305 0.55 14.87 30.94
CA GLN A 305 -0.01 14.05 32.02
C GLN A 305 1.01 13.35 32.93
N ARG A 306 2.21 13.01 32.43
CA ARG A 306 3.16 12.12 33.14
C ARG A 306 4.62 12.57 33.02
N GLY A 307 5.47 12.05 33.91
CA GLY A 307 6.93 12.17 33.84
C GLY A 307 7.53 11.55 32.56
N SER A 308 8.78 11.89 32.23
CA SER A 308 9.40 11.62 30.93
C SER A 308 9.36 10.15 30.50
N LEU A 309 9.79 9.21 31.35
CA LEU A 309 9.91 7.79 30.97
C LEU A 309 8.58 7.11 30.59
N LYS A 310 7.51 7.30 31.37
CA LYS A 310 6.20 6.68 31.08
C LYS A 310 5.54 7.26 29.82
N THR A 311 5.88 8.50 29.50
CA THR A 311 5.44 9.19 28.28
C THR A 311 6.13 8.58 27.06
N THR A 312 7.44 8.36 27.13
CA THR A 312 8.23 7.69 26.08
C THR A 312 7.69 6.29 25.76
N PHE A 313 7.44 5.44 26.77
CA PHE A 313 6.89 4.10 26.52
C PHE A 313 5.48 4.13 25.90
N LYS A 314 4.63 5.08 26.29
CA LYS A 314 3.30 5.24 25.66
C LYS A 314 3.39 5.67 24.20
N ILE A 315 4.30 6.60 23.88
CA ILE A 315 4.57 7.05 22.52
C ILE A 315 5.11 5.90 21.69
N LEU A 316 6.10 5.18 22.20
CA LEU A 316 6.69 4.01 21.54
C LEU A 316 5.65 2.92 21.28
N GLY A 317 4.75 2.66 22.22
CA GLY A 317 3.64 1.73 22.04
C GLY A 317 2.66 2.16 20.93
N LYS A 318 2.38 3.46 20.78
CA LYS A 318 1.56 3.96 19.67
C LYS A 318 2.28 3.77 18.32
N ILE A 319 3.58 4.05 18.26
CA ILE A 319 4.40 3.86 17.06
C ILE A 319 4.46 2.38 16.68
N LEU A 320 4.74 1.50 17.65
CA LEU A 320 4.76 0.05 17.43
C LEU A 320 3.41 -0.46 16.92
N HIS A 321 2.29 0.05 17.45
CA HIS A 321 0.96 -0.28 16.93
C HIS A 321 0.79 0.17 15.47
N LEU A 322 1.27 1.36 15.10
CA LEU A 322 1.25 1.80 13.70
C LEU A 322 2.09 0.90 12.82
N ILE A 323 3.26 0.44 13.27
CA ILE A 323 4.15 -0.44 12.50
C ILE A 323 3.51 -1.82 12.31
N VAL A 324 3.07 -2.47 13.39
CA VAL A 324 2.53 -3.84 13.37
C VAL A 324 1.31 -3.95 12.47
N TRP A 325 0.42 -2.94 12.49
CA TRP A 325 -0.83 -2.98 11.72
C TRP A 325 -0.74 -2.36 10.33
N PHE A 326 0.43 -1.84 9.93
CA PHE A 326 0.61 -1.18 8.64
C PHE A 326 0.42 -2.13 7.46
N ILE A 327 1.08 -3.30 7.48
CA ILE A 327 1.01 -4.27 6.39
C ILE A 327 -0.43 -4.79 6.21
N PRO A 328 -1.12 -5.29 7.27
CA PRO A 328 -2.51 -5.69 7.13
C PRO A 328 -3.43 -4.53 6.68
N ALA A 329 -3.16 -3.30 7.10
CA ALA A 329 -3.96 -2.15 6.66
C ALA A 329 -3.76 -1.86 5.16
N ILE A 330 -2.55 -1.97 4.63
CA ILE A 330 -2.27 -1.76 3.20
C ILE A 330 -2.92 -2.86 2.37
N VAL A 331 -2.69 -4.13 2.72
CA VAL A 331 -3.31 -5.28 2.04
C VAL A 331 -4.84 -5.12 2.03
N GLY A 332 -5.39 -4.73 3.18
CA GLY A 332 -6.82 -4.46 3.31
C GLY A 332 -7.31 -3.30 2.46
N THR A 333 -6.50 -2.27 2.28
CA THR A 333 -6.83 -1.12 1.44
C THR A 333 -6.84 -1.51 -0.02
N LEU A 334 -5.76 -2.12 -0.52
CA LEU A 334 -5.62 -2.52 -1.91
C LEU A 334 -6.68 -3.54 -2.31
N GLY A 335 -6.90 -4.55 -1.45
CA GLY A 335 -7.90 -5.58 -1.67
C GLY A 335 -9.34 -5.09 -1.69
N ASN A 336 -9.63 -3.91 -1.13
CA ASN A 336 -11.00 -3.41 -0.95
C ASN A 336 -11.23 -2.01 -1.52
N ILE A 337 -10.24 -1.41 -2.21
CA ILE A 337 -10.37 -0.05 -2.74
C ILE A 337 -11.45 0.05 -3.82
N VAL A 338 -11.53 -0.97 -4.68
CA VAL A 338 -12.52 -1.04 -5.77
C VAL A 338 -13.95 -1.06 -5.22
N PRO A 339 -14.37 -2.04 -4.39
CA PRO A 339 -15.72 -2.05 -3.84
C PRO A 339 -15.99 -0.82 -2.96
N PHE A 340 -14.98 -0.27 -2.27
CA PHE A 340 -15.11 0.95 -1.48
C PHE A 340 -15.46 2.17 -2.31
N VAL A 341 -14.72 2.42 -3.41
CA VAL A 341 -14.94 3.58 -4.30
C VAL A 341 -16.29 3.47 -5.00
N ILE A 342 -16.63 2.29 -5.53
CA ILE A 342 -17.93 2.06 -6.20
C ILE A 342 -19.08 2.29 -5.22
N THR A 343 -19.00 1.72 -4.02
CA THR A 343 -20.01 1.92 -2.97
C THR A 343 -20.20 3.40 -2.65
N ARG A 344 -19.09 4.15 -2.53
CA ARG A 344 -19.12 5.59 -2.24
C ARG A 344 -19.74 6.39 -3.37
N ALA A 345 -19.42 6.08 -4.62
CA ALA A 345 -19.97 6.75 -5.80
C ALA A 345 -21.49 6.53 -5.93
N ILE A 346 -21.95 5.29 -5.80
CA ILE A 346 -23.37 4.95 -5.93
C ILE A 346 -24.18 5.47 -4.73
N ALA A 347 -23.69 5.26 -3.51
CA ALA A 347 -24.38 5.74 -2.30
C ALA A 347 -24.47 7.27 -2.27
N GLY A 348 -23.50 7.99 -2.85
CA GLY A 348 -23.55 9.45 -3.00
C GLY A 348 -24.67 9.93 -3.92
N LYS A 349 -24.98 9.18 -5.00
CA LYS A 349 -26.06 9.53 -5.94
C LYS A 349 -27.46 9.30 -5.36
N ILE A 350 -27.63 8.31 -4.47
CA ILE A 350 -28.92 7.97 -3.84
C ILE A 350 -29.32 8.98 -2.74
N GLN A 351 -28.38 9.83 -2.30
CA GLN A 351 -28.49 10.66 -1.11
C GLN A 351 -29.58 11.75 -1.18
N HIS A 352 -30.15 12.04 -2.36
CA HIS A 352 -31.16 13.09 -2.53
C HIS A 352 -32.58 12.74 -2.05
N GLN A 353 -32.88 11.49 -1.66
CA GLN A 353 -34.22 11.09 -1.22
C GLN A 353 -34.31 10.80 0.30
N GLY A 354 -34.32 11.85 1.14
CA GLY A 354 -34.96 11.83 2.46
C GLY A 354 -34.43 10.88 3.55
N MET A 355 -33.33 10.16 3.33
CA MET A 355 -32.65 9.35 4.35
C MET A 355 -31.63 10.19 5.11
N LYS A 356 -31.85 10.39 6.42
CA LYS A 356 -31.00 11.23 7.28
C LYS A 356 -29.62 10.62 7.61
N THR A 357 -29.30 9.42 7.15
CA THR A 357 -28.04 8.76 7.53
C THR A 357 -27.32 8.15 6.33
N THR A 358 -26.22 8.78 5.92
CA THR A 358 -25.28 8.34 4.88
C THR A 358 -24.80 6.90 5.07
N ALA A 359 -24.76 6.41 6.32
CA ALA A 359 -24.41 5.05 6.65
C ALA A 359 -25.40 4.00 6.10
N GLN A 360 -26.70 4.30 6.06
CA GLN A 360 -27.71 3.32 5.60
C GLN A 360 -27.64 3.09 4.10
N ALA A 361 -27.50 4.16 3.31
CA ALA A 361 -27.28 4.06 1.87
C ALA A 361 -25.99 3.28 1.53
N ARG A 362 -24.91 3.55 2.27
CA ARG A 362 -23.62 2.85 2.09
C ARG A 362 -23.69 1.37 2.46
N ILE A 363 -24.45 0.99 3.49
CA ILE A 363 -24.64 -0.43 3.85
C ILE A 363 -25.51 -1.15 2.80
N GLY A 364 -26.62 -0.53 2.40
CA GLY A 364 -27.55 -1.12 1.43
C GLY A 364 -26.91 -1.34 0.06
N VAL A 365 -26.08 -0.40 -0.38
CA VAL A 365 -25.33 -0.49 -1.64
C VAL A 365 -24.06 -1.33 -1.49
N GLY A 366 -23.37 -1.20 -0.35
CA GLY A 366 -22.08 -1.83 -0.13
C GLY A 366 -22.15 -3.34 0.02
N ILE A 367 -23.14 -3.88 0.75
CA ILE A 367 -23.23 -5.33 0.98
C ILE A 367 -23.25 -6.12 -0.35
N PRO A 368 -24.13 -5.80 -1.32
CA PRO A 368 -24.11 -6.48 -2.62
C PRO A 368 -22.79 -6.33 -3.38
N ILE A 369 -22.21 -5.13 -3.41
CA ILE A 369 -20.96 -4.85 -4.14
C ILE A 369 -19.79 -5.64 -3.57
N TYR A 370 -19.64 -5.67 -2.25
CA TYR A 370 -18.58 -6.42 -1.59
C TYR A 370 -18.76 -7.93 -1.76
N LEU A 371 -20.00 -8.45 -1.74
CA LEU A 371 -20.25 -9.87 -2.02
C LEU A 371 -19.82 -10.23 -3.45
N LEU A 372 -20.23 -9.45 -4.45
CA LEU A 372 -19.82 -9.66 -5.84
C LEU A 372 -18.31 -9.59 -6.01
N TRP A 373 -17.67 -8.62 -5.37
CA TRP A 373 -16.22 -8.44 -5.41
C TRP A 373 -15.47 -9.64 -4.84
N TYR A 374 -15.87 -10.14 -3.67
CA TYR A 374 -15.22 -11.32 -3.09
C TYR A 374 -15.50 -12.59 -3.90
N THR A 375 -16.69 -12.74 -4.49
CA THR A 375 -16.96 -13.85 -5.42
C THR A 375 -16.04 -13.81 -6.64
N LEU A 376 -15.79 -12.63 -7.20
CA LEU A 376 -14.86 -12.45 -8.32
C LEU A 376 -13.43 -12.84 -7.95
N ILE A 377 -12.91 -12.34 -6.82
CA ILE A 377 -11.57 -12.68 -6.33
C ILE A 377 -11.46 -14.18 -6.05
N THR A 378 -12.49 -14.77 -5.43
CA THR A 378 -12.57 -16.22 -5.17
C THR A 378 -12.48 -17.02 -6.47
N ALA A 379 -13.20 -16.60 -7.51
CA ALA A 379 -13.18 -17.28 -8.80
C ALA A 379 -11.79 -17.18 -9.44
N THR A 380 -11.18 -15.99 -9.47
CA THR A 380 -9.83 -15.80 -10.05
C THR A 380 -8.77 -16.62 -9.33
N VAL A 381 -8.73 -16.59 -7.98
CA VAL A 381 -7.76 -17.37 -7.21
C VAL A 381 -7.97 -18.87 -7.41
N TYR A 382 -9.21 -19.33 -7.53
CA TYR A 382 -9.51 -20.74 -7.79
C TYR A 382 -9.00 -21.20 -9.16
N VAL A 383 -9.22 -20.40 -10.20
CA VAL A 383 -8.78 -20.72 -11.57
C VAL A 383 -7.25 -20.84 -11.65
N GLU A 384 -6.52 -20.00 -10.93
CA GLU A 384 -5.05 -19.99 -10.97
C GLU A 384 -4.40 -21.05 -10.08
N THR A 385 -5.04 -21.44 -8.96
CA THR A 385 -4.40 -22.28 -7.95
C THR A 385 -5.00 -23.67 -7.81
N GLU A 386 -6.24 -23.89 -8.29
CA GLU A 386 -7.07 -25.09 -8.09
C GLU A 386 -7.24 -25.50 -6.60
N GLN A 387 -6.78 -24.69 -5.65
CA GLN A 387 -6.72 -25.03 -4.22
C GLN A 387 -7.82 -24.33 -3.42
N ILE A 388 -8.84 -25.11 -3.03
CA ILE A 388 -10.00 -24.61 -2.26
C ILE A 388 -9.58 -24.04 -0.89
N VAL A 389 -8.60 -24.66 -0.22
CA VAL A 389 -8.14 -24.24 1.11
C VAL A 389 -7.43 -22.88 1.03
N LEU A 390 -6.50 -22.73 0.09
CA LEU A 390 -5.76 -21.48 -0.11
C LEU A 390 -6.70 -20.32 -0.49
N ASN A 391 -7.70 -20.61 -1.33
CA ASN A 391 -8.72 -19.66 -1.72
C ASN A 391 -9.62 -19.23 -0.54
N THR A 392 -9.98 -20.17 0.34
CA THR A 392 -10.79 -19.87 1.53
C THR A 392 -10.01 -19.01 2.54
N VAL A 393 -8.73 -19.35 2.76
CA VAL A 393 -7.84 -18.60 3.69
C VAL A 393 -7.57 -17.19 3.17
N SER A 394 -7.25 -17.04 1.89
CA SER A 394 -6.96 -15.73 1.28
C SER A 394 -8.17 -14.79 1.35
N ASN A 395 -9.38 -15.27 1.04
CA ASN A 395 -10.60 -14.46 1.18
C ASN A 395 -10.88 -14.04 2.63
N PHE A 396 -10.67 -14.94 3.59
CA PHE A 396 -10.83 -14.60 5.01
C PHE A 396 -9.84 -13.51 5.44
N LEU A 397 -8.57 -13.63 5.03
CA LEU A 397 -7.54 -12.64 5.31
C LEU A 397 -7.83 -11.29 4.62
N LEU A 398 -8.41 -11.30 3.42
CA LEU A 398 -8.80 -10.09 2.69
C LEU A 398 -9.93 -9.32 3.39
N ILE A 399 -10.94 -10.04 3.90
CA ILE A 399 -12.01 -9.45 4.71
C ILE A 399 -11.43 -8.87 6.01
N LEU A 400 -10.59 -9.65 6.70
CA LEU A 400 -10.00 -9.23 7.96
C LEU A 400 -9.12 -7.99 7.80
N SER A 401 -8.22 -8.00 6.82
CA SER A 401 -7.34 -6.88 6.48
C SER A 401 -8.13 -5.62 6.10
N GLY A 402 -9.23 -5.74 5.34
CA GLY A 402 -10.14 -4.64 5.05
C GLY A 402 -10.71 -3.98 6.32
N THR A 403 -11.10 -4.77 7.32
CA THR A 403 -11.56 -4.22 8.61
C THR A 403 -10.45 -3.54 9.41
N ILE A 404 -9.21 -4.01 9.28
CA ILE A 404 -8.04 -3.40 9.90
C ILE A 404 -7.77 -2.05 9.24
N SER A 405 -7.76 -1.97 7.91
CA SER A 405 -7.57 -0.74 7.13
C SER A 405 -8.52 0.39 7.55
N LEU A 406 -9.82 0.07 7.68
CA LEU A 406 -10.84 1.04 8.08
C LEU A 406 -10.59 1.67 9.46
N LYS A 407 -9.93 0.94 10.37
CA LYS A 407 -9.56 1.44 11.71
C LYS A 407 -8.17 2.09 11.70
N TYR A 408 -7.27 1.58 10.88
CA TYR A 408 -5.87 1.97 10.85
C TYR A 408 -5.69 3.40 10.35
N TRP A 409 -6.20 3.75 9.17
CA TRP A 409 -5.93 5.07 8.57
C TRP A 409 -6.44 6.26 9.41
N PRO A 410 -7.64 6.22 9.99
CA PRO A 410 -8.07 7.26 10.92
C PRO A 410 -7.22 7.32 12.20
N TYR A 411 -6.70 6.17 12.65
CA TYR A 411 -5.81 6.11 13.82
C TYR A 411 -4.41 6.65 13.49
N PHE A 412 -3.86 6.29 12.33
CA PHE A 412 -2.57 6.75 11.80
C PHE A 412 -2.55 8.28 11.65
N THR A 413 -3.50 8.83 10.90
CA THR A 413 -3.60 10.29 10.67
C THR A 413 -3.67 11.08 11.97
N ARG A 414 -4.57 10.68 12.89
CA ARG A 414 -4.67 11.31 14.21
C ARG A 414 -3.37 11.19 15.01
N THR A 415 -2.80 9.98 15.07
CA THR A 415 -1.62 9.71 15.89
C THR A 415 -0.40 10.46 15.37
N MET A 416 -0.16 10.50 14.06
CA MET A 416 0.97 11.20 13.45
C MET A 416 0.89 12.71 13.66
N VAL A 417 -0.30 13.31 13.51
CA VAL A 417 -0.53 14.72 13.83
C VAL A 417 -0.21 15.01 15.30
N HIS A 418 -0.74 14.21 16.23
CA HIS A 418 -0.45 14.38 17.66
C HIS A 418 1.04 14.17 17.99
N LEU A 419 1.72 13.19 17.39
CA LEU A 419 3.15 12.96 17.60
C LEU A 419 3.99 14.15 17.12
N GLY A 420 3.67 14.72 15.95
CA GLY A 420 4.33 15.93 15.45
C GLY A 420 4.16 17.12 16.39
N HIS A 421 2.95 17.35 16.91
CA HIS A 421 2.71 18.42 17.88
C HIS A 421 3.37 18.17 19.23
N GLN A 422 3.36 16.93 19.74
CA GLN A 422 4.07 16.55 20.96
C GLN A 422 5.58 16.76 20.84
N PHE A 423 6.15 16.44 19.67
CA PHE A 423 7.56 16.68 19.39
C PHE A 423 7.88 18.18 19.40
N ARG A 424 7.13 19.01 18.67
CA ARG A 424 7.32 20.48 18.69
C ARG A 424 7.14 21.09 20.08
N ALA A 425 6.15 20.63 20.84
CA ALA A 425 5.94 21.08 22.22
C ALA A 425 7.08 20.64 23.16
N SER A 426 7.71 19.50 22.91
CA SER A 426 8.87 19.03 23.70
C SER A 426 10.12 19.90 23.49
N LEU A 427 10.24 20.56 22.33
CA LEU A 427 11.30 21.54 22.04
C LEU A 427 11.07 22.85 22.83
N GLN A 428 9.81 23.19 23.14
CA GLN A 428 9.44 24.40 23.91
C GLN A 428 9.31 24.10 25.42
N ARG A 429 10.41 23.70 26.07
CA ARG A 429 10.41 23.22 27.47
C ARG A 429 9.73 24.16 28.48
N ASN A 430 9.96 25.47 28.38
CA ASN A 430 9.39 26.46 29.30
C ASN A 430 7.86 26.58 29.14
N ARG A 431 7.38 26.65 27.90
CA ARG A 431 5.94 26.70 27.60
C ARG A 431 5.24 25.43 28.05
N LEU A 432 5.87 24.26 27.84
CA LEU A 432 5.35 22.98 28.29
C LEU A 432 5.27 22.88 29.82
N LYS A 433 6.24 23.44 30.55
CA LYS A 433 6.20 23.54 32.01
C LYS A 433 5.01 24.38 32.47
N GLN A 434 4.82 25.57 31.89
CA GLN A 434 3.67 26.44 32.20
C GLN A 434 2.32 25.75 31.96
N LEU A 435 2.19 25.00 30.87
CA LEU A 435 0.97 24.22 30.59
C LEU A 435 0.72 23.13 31.65
N ARG A 436 1.77 22.44 32.11
CA ARG A 436 1.66 21.43 33.17
C ARG A 436 1.29 22.03 34.51
N ASP A 437 1.88 23.18 34.86
CA ASP A 437 1.59 23.87 36.11
C ASP A 437 0.12 24.34 36.14
N LYS A 438 -0.35 24.96 35.05
CA LYS A 438 -1.75 25.37 34.88
C LYS A 438 -2.74 24.19 34.89
N LEU A 439 -2.35 23.05 34.31
CA LEU A 439 -3.13 21.82 34.38
C LEU A 439 -3.31 21.34 35.82
N GLN A 440 -2.24 21.40 36.62
CA GLN A 440 -2.27 20.96 38.00
C GLN A 440 -3.09 21.90 38.88
N GLU A 441 -3.05 23.20 38.61
CA GLU A 441 -3.92 24.20 39.23
C GLU A 441 -5.41 23.87 38.98
N ILE A 442 -5.83 23.75 37.72
CA ILE A 442 -7.23 23.45 37.36
C ILE A 442 -7.70 22.14 38.03
N ARG A 443 -6.84 21.12 38.07
CA ARG A 443 -7.16 19.86 38.76
C ARG A 443 -7.42 20.03 40.24
N SER A 444 -6.62 20.85 40.92
CA SER A 444 -6.80 21.10 42.35
C SER A 444 -8.15 21.77 42.61
N THR A 445 -8.54 22.73 41.77
CA THR A 445 -9.84 23.41 41.86
C THR A 445 -11.00 22.44 41.60
N LEU A 446 -10.90 21.60 40.57
CA LEU A 446 -11.93 20.60 40.26
C LEU A 446 -12.15 19.58 41.39
N VAL A 447 -11.08 19.21 42.12
CA VAL A 447 -11.21 18.32 43.29
C VAL A 447 -12.01 19.00 44.40
N GLN A 448 -11.78 20.28 44.67
CA GLN A 448 -12.53 21.03 45.68
C GLN A 448 -14.03 21.09 45.34
N TYR A 449 -14.39 21.38 44.08
CA TYR A 449 -15.78 21.36 43.64
C TYR A 449 -16.42 19.98 43.71
N ALA A 450 -15.66 18.93 43.36
CA ALA A 450 -16.13 17.55 43.45
C ALA A 450 -16.37 17.09 44.89
N GLU A 451 -15.57 17.57 45.86
CA GLU A 451 -15.77 17.32 47.29
C GLU A 451 -17.00 18.06 47.81
N ARG A 452 -17.19 19.32 47.41
CA ARG A 452 -18.36 20.12 47.77
C ARG A 452 -19.66 19.51 47.26
N TYR A 453 -19.71 19.12 45.98
CA TYR A 453 -20.87 18.43 45.41
C TYR A 453 -21.14 17.06 46.09
N ALA A 454 -20.08 16.36 46.52
CA ALA A 454 -20.23 15.08 47.21
C ALA A 454 -20.89 15.20 48.61
N GLN A 455 -20.91 16.40 49.21
CA GLN A 455 -21.67 16.67 50.45
C GLN A 455 -23.17 16.75 50.20
N VAL A 456 -23.57 17.21 49.01
CA VAL A 456 -24.99 17.33 48.59
C VAL A 456 -25.50 15.97 48.09
N VAL A 457 -24.72 15.31 47.23
CA VAL A 457 -25.05 14.00 46.65
C VAL A 457 -23.94 12.99 46.98
N PRO A 458 -24.15 12.13 47.99
CA PRO A 458 -23.14 11.17 48.46
C PRO A 458 -22.61 10.25 47.36
N ARG A 459 -21.35 9.80 47.50
CA ARG A 459 -20.73 8.87 46.53
C ARG A 459 -21.34 7.47 46.71
N PRO A 460 -21.80 6.80 45.63
CA PRO A 460 -22.18 5.40 45.72
C PRO A 460 -20.95 4.51 45.99
N ASN A 461 -21.16 3.41 46.72
CA ASN A 461 -20.12 2.42 46.98
C ASN A 461 -19.65 1.77 45.66
N PRO A 462 -18.33 1.63 45.43
CA PRO A 462 -17.84 1.03 44.19
C PRO A 462 -18.17 -0.48 44.16
N PRO A 463 -18.69 -1.01 43.03
CA PRO A 463 -18.94 -2.44 42.90
C PRO A 463 -17.61 -3.23 42.92
N SER A 464 -17.62 -4.40 43.57
CA SER A 464 -16.48 -5.31 43.62
C SER A 464 -16.34 -6.09 42.31
N ILE A 465 -15.42 -5.69 41.44
CA ILE A 465 -15.17 -6.40 40.17
C ILE A 465 -13.90 -7.24 40.30
N LYS A 466 -14.04 -8.56 40.15
CA LYS A 466 -12.90 -9.50 40.15
C LYS A 466 -12.09 -9.37 38.84
N PRO A 467 -10.74 -9.28 38.89
CA PRO A 467 -9.88 -8.95 37.75
C PRO A 467 -9.63 -10.09 36.74
N LEU A 468 -10.24 -11.27 36.93
CA LEU A 468 -9.84 -12.50 36.22
C LEU A 468 -10.25 -12.55 34.72
N VAL A 469 -11.23 -11.74 34.29
CA VAL A 469 -11.82 -11.89 32.94
C VAL A 469 -11.10 -11.07 31.85
N MET A 470 -10.25 -10.11 32.22
CA MET A 470 -9.53 -9.28 31.22
C MET A 470 -8.25 -9.94 30.69
N LEU A 471 -7.63 -10.85 31.44
CA LEU A 471 -6.38 -11.48 31.00
C LEU A 471 -6.61 -12.47 29.83
N PHE A 472 -7.76 -13.16 29.82
CA PHE A 472 -8.02 -14.25 28.89
C PHE A 472 -8.26 -13.81 27.43
N ALA A 473 -8.74 -12.57 27.22
CA ALA A 473 -9.06 -12.09 25.87
C ALA A 473 -7.83 -11.66 25.04
N SER A 474 -6.71 -11.30 25.71
CA SER A 474 -5.49 -10.85 25.02
C SER A 474 -4.62 -12.02 24.55
N THR A 475 -4.62 -13.12 25.29
CA THR A 475 -3.81 -14.31 25.02
C THR A 475 -4.36 -15.11 23.83
N VAL A 476 -5.69 -15.27 23.75
CA VAL A 476 -6.35 -16.03 22.67
C VAL A 476 -6.18 -15.35 21.30
N SER A 477 -6.22 -14.01 21.25
CA SER A 477 -6.02 -13.28 19.99
C SER A 477 -4.58 -13.35 19.48
N SER A 478 -3.60 -13.51 20.38
CA SER A 478 -2.18 -13.63 20.04
C SER A 478 -1.83 -15.03 19.53
N ILE A 479 -2.44 -16.07 20.13
CA ILE A 479 -2.30 -17.47 19.70
C ILE A 479 -2.93 -17.69 18.32
N LEU A 480 -4.06 -17.05 18.02
CA LEU A 480 -4.72 -17.14 16.71
C LEU A 480 -3.88 -16.49 15.59
N LEU A 481 -3.16 -15.40 15.90
CA LEU A 481 -2.29 -14.72 14.93
C LEU A 481 -1.04 -15.55 14.62
N LEU A 482 -0.46 -16.18 15.64
CA LEU A 482 0.71 -17.07 15.51
C LEU A 482 0.38 -18.34 14.72
N SER A 483 -0.82 -18.89 14.89
CA SER A 483 -1.27 -20.08 14.14
C SER A 483 -1.54 -19.77 12.66
N VAL A 484 -2.08 -18.60 12.34
CA VAL A 484 -2.22 -18.14 10.93
C VAL A 484 -0.86 -17.90 10.28
N ALA A 485 0.10 -17.31 11.00
CA ALA A 485 1.47 -17.14 10.52
C ALA A 485 2.19 -18.48 10.30
N PHE A 486 1.94 -19.48 11.16
CA PHE A 486 2.48 -20.82 11.03
C PHE A 486 1.90 -21.59 9.83
N VAL A 487 0.60 -21.45 9.56
CA VAL A 487 -0.03 -22.05 8.36
C VAL A 487 0.48 -21.37 7.07
N PHE A 488 0.64 -20.04 7.10
CA PHE A 488 1.26 -19.30 5.98
C PHE A 488 2.72 -19.72 5.76
N TYR A 489 3.49 -19.94 6.84
CA TYR A 489 4.84 -20.49 6.79
C TYR A 489 4.88 -21.90 6.15
N MET A 490 3.97 -22.79 6.54
CA MET A 490 3.90 -24.15 5.97
C MET A 490 3.54 -24.12 4.47
N LEU A 491 2.66 -23.21 4.04
CA LEU A 491 2.23 -23.08 2.65
C LEU A 491 3.29 -22.40 1.75
N VAL A 492 3.99 -21.39 2.27
CA VAL A 492 5.04 -20.67 1.53
C VAL A 492 6.30 -21.52 1.37
N VAL A 493 6.69 -22.28 2.40
CA VAL A 493 7.87 -23.17 2.33
C VAL A 493 7.64 -24.35 1.38
N GLN A 494 6.39 -24.76 1.12
CA GLN A 494 6.07 -25.81 0.16
C GLN A 494 6.02 -25.36 -1.31
N HIS A 495 6.08 -24.06 -1.62
CA HIS A 495 5.87 -23.55 -2.99
C HIS A 495 7.07 -22.81 -3.62
N PHE A 496 8.17 -22.63 -2.89
CA PHE A 496 9.44 -22.17 -3.47
C PHE A 496 10.30 -23.36 -3.90
N THR A 497 9.86 -24.05 -4.95
CA THR A 497 10.70 -25.01 -5.67
C THR A 497 11.79 -24.24 -6.41
N SER A 498 13.05 -24.62 -6.19
CA SER A 498 14.21 -24.14 -6.96
C SER A 498 13.95 -24.28 -8.48
N PRO A 499 14.41 -23.33 -9.33
CA PRO A 499 14.33 -23.45 -10.79
C PRO A 499 14.89 -24.79 -11.31
N VAL A 500 15.93 -25.31 -10.65
CA VAL A 500 16.54 -26.61 -10.91
C VAL A 500 15.53 -27.76 -10.77
N ASN A 501 14.58 -27.63 -9.84
CA ASN A 501 13.53 -28.63 -9.59
C ASN A 501 12.45 -28.60 -10.68
N GLN A 502 12.23 -27.45 -11.34
CA GLN A 502 11.26 -27.31 -12.42
C GLN A 502 11.76 -27.97 -13.73
N GLU A 503 13.04 -27.79 -14.06
CA GLU A 503 13.68 -28.47 -15.20
C GLU A 503 13.80 -29.99 -14.95
N LEU A 504 14.25 -30.41 -13.76
CA LEU A 504 14.35 -31.83 -13.39
C LEU A 504 12.99 -32.55 -13.36
N GLN A 505 11.91 -31.90 -12.92
CA GLN A 505 10.57 -32.51 -12.89
C GLN A 505 9.93 -32.61 -14.29
N SER A 506 10.30 -31.74 -15.22
CA SER A 506 9.75 -31.72 -16.58
C SER A 506 10.28 -32.84 -17.48
N ALA A 507 11.43 -33.44 -17.15
CA ALA A 507 12.08 -34.49 -17.93
C ALA A 507 11.53 -35.92 -17.67
N ARG A 508 10.34 -36.04 -17.09
CA ARG A 508 9.67 -37.35 -16.97
C ARG A 508 9.03 -37.72 -18.30
N SER A 509 9.49 -38.83 -18.91
CA SER A 509 8.68 -39.86 -19.60
C SER A 509 9.27 -40.47 -20.88
N ILE A 510 10.59 -40.39 -21.14
CA ILE A 510 11.14 -41.03 -22.36
C ILE A 510 11.56 -42.48 -22.10
N LEU A 511 12.07 -42.81 -20.90
CA LEU A 511 12.65 -44.13 -20.62
C LEU A 511 11.64 -45.23 -20.23
N VAL A 512 10.42 -44.87 -19.84
CA VAL A 512 9.41 -45.83 -19.29
C VAL A 512 8.84 -46.77 -20.36
N ASN A 513 8.93 -46.40 -21.64
CA ASN A 513 8.33 -47.14 -22.75
C ASN A 513 9.35 -47.90 -23.63
N LEU A 514 10.63 -47.92 -23.27
CA LEU A 514 11.69 -48.58 -24.05
C LEU A 514 11.86 -50.05 -23.64
N THR A 515 12.21 -50.90 -24.62
CA THR A 515 12.64 -52.28 -24.35
C THR A 515 14.02 -52.30 -23.67
N HIS A 516 14.39 -53.42 -23.03
CA HIS A 516 15.70 -53.55 -22.37
C HIS A 516 16.89 -53.35 -23.32
N GLU A 517 16.75 -53.77 -24.58
CA GLU A 517 17.80 -53.65 -25.60
C GLU A 517 17.96 -52.19 -26.04
N GLU A 518 16.86 -51.49 -26.36
CA GLU A 518 16.85 -50.07 -26.71
C GLU A 518 17.34 -49.17 -25.56
N LEU A 519 17.03 -49.52 -24.31
CA LEU A 519 17.52 -48.78 -23.15
C LEU A 519 19.03 -48.96 -22.97
N ASN A 520 19.56 -50.16 -23.17
CA ASN A 520 20.98 -50.43 -23.05
C ASN A 520 21.79 -49.72 -24.15
N GLU A 521 21.32 -49.72 -25.40
CA GLU A 521 21.94 -48.97 -26.50
C GLU A 521 21.97 -47.45 -26.20
N ARG A 522 20.89 -46.91 -25.65
CA ARG A 522 20.83 -45.49 -25.26
C ARG A 522 21.69 -45.16 -24.05
N ILE A 523 21.84 -46.08 -23.11
CA ILE A 523 22.78 -45.90 -21.99
C ILE A 523 24.20 -45.87 -22.55
N GLU A 524 24.58 -46.82 -23.39
CA GLU A 524 25.91 -46.88 -24.00
C GLU A 524 26.24 -45.63 -24.84
N SER A 525 25.28 -45.14 -25.64
CA SER A 525 25.43 -43.86 -26.35
C SER A 525 25.63 -42.69 -25.39
N ALA A 526 24.88 -42.63 -24.29
CA ALA A 526 25.01 -41.56 -23.30
C ALA A 526 26.32 -41.66 -22.49
N GLU A 527 26.83 -42.87 -22.24
CA GLU A 527 28.16 -43.09 -21.63
C GLU A 527 29.25 -42.49 -22.54
N GLN A 528 29.20 -42.73 -23.86
CA GLN A 528 30.10 -42.12 -24.83
C GLN A 528 29.97 -40.60 -24.89
N ASP A 529 28.74 -40.06 -24.80
CA ASP A 529 28.52 -38.62 -24.73
C ASP A 529 29.15 -37.98 -23.48
N VAL A 530 29.04 -38.61 -22.31
CA VAL A 530 29.68 -38.12 -21.08
C VAL A 530 31.21 -38.10 -21.23
N LEU A 531 31.81 -39.11 -21.85
CA LEU A 531 33.26 -39.17 -22.09
C LEU A 531 33.71 -38.11 -23.11
N ARG A 532 32.94 -37.89 -24.17
CA ARG A 532 33.18 -36.81 -25.15
C ARG A 532 33.07 -35.43 -24.50
N ILE A 533 32.06 -35.22 -23.64
CA ILE A 533 31.88 -33.97 -22.90
C ILE A 533 33.02 -33.77 -21.90
N ARG A 534 33.52 -34.82 -21.24
CA ARG A 534 34.70 -34.75 -20.36
C ARG A 534 35.91 -34.19 -21.11
N ASP A 535 36.21 -34.73 -22.29
CA ASP A 535 37.37 -34.30 -23.07
C ASP A 535 37.22 -32.85 -23.55
N LYS A 536 36.03 -32.49 -24.06
CA LYS A 536 35.69 -31.11 -24.44
C LYS A 536 35.79 -30.13 -23.26
N ALA A 537 35.33 -30.53 -22.07
CA ALA A 537 35.39 -29.71 -20.86
C ALA A 537 36.83 -29.49 -20.39
N ARG A 538 37.68 -30.52 -20.46
CA ARG A 538 39.11 -30.41 -20.16
C ARG A 538 39.80 -29.42 -21.09
N ASP A 539 39.55 -29.52 -22.39
CA ASP A 539 40.16 -28.64 -23.39
C ASP A 539 39.66 -27.20 -23.23
N THR A 540 38.36 -27.02 -22.93
CA THR A 540 37.77 -25.70 -22.63
C THR A 540 38.40 -25.08 -21.37
N HIS A 541 38.64 -25.87 -20.32
CA HIS A 541 39.29 -25.38 -19.11
C HIS A 541 40.76 -25.01 -19.34
N ALA A 542 41.51 -25.81 -20.10
CA ALA A 542 42.89 -25.49 -20.47
C ALA A 542 42.98 -24.18 -21.29
N HIS A 543 42.06 -24.00 -22.25
CA HIS A 543 41.98 -22.76 -23.01
C HIS A 543 41.61 -21.55 -22.14
N SER A 544 40.69 -21.74 -21.18
CA SER A 544 40.30 -20.73 -20.19
C SER A 544 41.48 -20.24 -19.34
N LEU A 545 42.38 -21.14 -18.94
CA LEU A 545 43.58 -20.80 -18.18
C LEU A 545 44.58 -20.01 -19.04
N ASN A 546 44.82 -20.42 -20.29
CA ASN A 546 45.71 -19.69 -21.19
C ASN A 546 45.22 -18.25 -21.44
N LEU A 547 43.91 -18.06 -21.67
CA LEU A 547 43.32 -16.73 -21.84
C LEU A 547 43.48 -15.85 -20.61
N LEU A 548 43.37 -16.44 -19.41
CA LEU A 548 43.59 -15.71 -18.16
C LEU A 548 45.06 -15.28 -18.04
N GLU A 549 46.01 -16.15 -18.38
CA GLU A 549 47.44 -15.82 -18.38
C GLU A 549 47.76 -14.68 -19.37
N GLU A 550 47.20 -14.71 -20.58
CA GLU A 550 47.38 -13.64 -21.59
C GLU A 550 46.75 -12.31 -21.14
N TYR A 551 45.59 -12.36 -20.48
CA TYR A 551 44.94 -11.19 -19.88
C TYR A 551 45.76 -10.61 -18.73
N GLU A 552 46.26 -11.44 -17.81
CA GLU A 552 47.11 -11.00 -16.70
C GLU A 552 48.46 -10.45 -17.19
N ALA A 553 48.98 -10.96 -18.30
CA ALA A 553 50.18 -10.44 -18.97
C ALA A 553 49.94 -9.13 -19.76
N GLY A 554 48.69 -8.66 -19.86
CA GLY A 554 48.32 -7.46 -20.62
C GLY A 554 48.35 -7.64 -22.14
N GLN A 555 48.48 -8.88 -22.62
CA GLN A 555 48.48 -9.25 -24.04
C GLN A 555 47.06 -9.39 -24.60
N PHE A 556 46.06 -9.54 -23.73
CA PHE A 556 44.66 -9.70 -24.07
C PHE A 556 43.80 -8.52 -23.56
N GLN A 557 43.23 -7.72 -24.47
CA GLN A 557 42.40 -6.55 -24.13
C GLN A 557 40.93 -6.77 -24.51
N LEU A 558 40.01 -6.56 -23.55
CA LEU A 558 38.56 -6.81 -23.69
C LEU A 558 37.82 -5.79 -24.59
N GLU A 559 38.47 -4.69 -24.94
CA GLU A 559 37.93 -3.66 -25.85
C GLU A 559 38.10 -4.06 -27.33
N ASN A 560 38.99 -5.03 -27.63
CA ASN A 560 39.21 -5.55 -28.97
C ASN A 560 38.14 -6.59 -29.34
N GLN A 561 37.48 -6.41 -30.48
CA GLN A 561 36.39 -7.27 -30.96
C GLN A 561 36.80 -8.73 -31.23
N ASP A 562 38.05 -9.01 -31.64
CA ASP A 562 38.50 -10.38 -31.91
C ASP A 562 38.69 -11.17 -30.61
N ASN A 563 39.30 -10.53 -29.60
CA ASN A 563 39.42 -11.08 -28.24
C ASN A 563 38.04 -11.34 -27.63
N ARG A 564 37.05 -10.45 -27.89
CA ARG A 564 35.67 -10.66 -27.43
C ARG A 564 35.06 -11.94 -28.00
N ARG A 565 35.26 -12.21 -29.29
CA ARG A 565 34.75 -13.42 -29.96
C ARG A 565 35.36 -14.70 -29.39
N GLU A 566 36.63 -14.68 -29.04
CA GLU A 566 37.32 -15.82 -28.43
C GLU A 566 36.74 -16.17 -27.05
N VAL A 567 36.45 -15.17 -26.22
CA VAL A 567 35.78 -15.36 -24.92
C VAL A 567 34.34 -15.88 -25.11
N SER A 568 33.58 -15.35 -26.08
CA SER A 568 32.24 -15.87 -26.40
C SER A 568 32.27 -17.33 -26.84
N ALA A 569 33.24 -17.73 -27.67
CA ALA A 569 33.39 -19.12 -28.11
C ALA A 569 33.71 -20.07 -26.94
N LEU A 570 34.59 -19.63 -26.02
CA LEU A 570 34.90 -20.35 -24.78
C LEU A 570 33.64 -20.53 -23.90
N LEU A 571 32.90 -19.45 -23.66
CA LEU A 571 31.69 -19.46 -22.84
C LEU A 571 30.59 -20.32 -23.45
N HIS A 572 30.45 -20.30 -24.77
CA HIS A 572 29.53 -21.16 -25.49
C HIS A 572 29.90 -22.64 -25.31
N SER A 573 31.18 -23.00 -25.46
CA SER A 573 31.67 -24.37 -25.25
C SER A 573 31.39 -24.87 -23.82
N PHE A 574 31.61 -24.00 -22.83
CA PHE A 574 31.30 -24.26 -21.42
C PHE A 574 29.80 -24.43 -21.19
N TYR A 575 28.97 -23.49 -21.66
CA TYR A 575 27.52 -23.52 -21.47
C TYR A 575 26.88 -24.77 -22.09
N GLN A 576 27.23 -25.09 -23.35
CA GLN A 576 26.73 -26.28 -24.03
C GLN A 576 27.07 -27.57 -23.28
N SER A 577 28.33 -27.73 -22.85
CA SER A 577 28.78 -28.90 -22.10
C SER A 577 27.99 -29.09 -20.80
N ARG A 578 27.60 -28.00 -20.12
CA ARG A 578 26.77 -28.06 -18.90
C ARG A 578 25.32 -28.41 -19.18
N ASP A 579 24.76 -27.86 -20.24
CA ASP A 579 23.38 -28.09 -20.64
C ASP A 579 23.16 -29.55 -21.11
N ASP A 580 24.11 -30.08 -21.89
CA ASP A 580 24.11 -31.47 -22.33
C ASP A 580 24.17 -32.45 -21.14
N LEU A 581 25.03 -32.17 -20.15
CA LEU A 581 25.07 -32.97 -18.93
C LEU A 581 23.78 -32.86 -18.12
N LEU A 582 23.17 -31.68 -18.04
CA LEU A 582 21.88 -31.51 -17.34
C LEU A 582 20.78 -32.36 -17.96
N LYS A 583 20.73 -32.44 -19.30
CA LYS A 583 19.80 -33.32 -20.02
C LYS A 583 20.04 -34.79 -19.70
N ILE A 584 21.29 -35.23 -19.65
CA ILE A 584 21.66 -36.61 -19.26
C ILE A 584 21.24 -36.89 -17.80
N ILE A 585 21.57 -35.99 -16.88
CA ILE A 585 21.19 -36.08 -15.45
C ILE A 585 19.68 -36.20 -15.28
N ALA A 586 18.91 -35.34 -15.97
CA ALA A 586 17.46 -35.34 -15.89
C ALA A 586 16.85 -36.60 -16.50
N THR A 587 17.40 -37.09 -17.61
CA THR A 587 16.91 -38.27 -18.33
C THR A 587 17.17 -39.57 -17.55
N TYR A 588 18.36 -39.76 -17.00
CA TYR A 588 18.80 -41.03 -16.39
C TYR A 588 18.70 -41.05 -14.84
N ASN A 589 18.01 -40.08 -14.24
CA ASN A 589 17.83 -39.99 -12.78
C ASN A 589 17.23 -41.28 -12.18
N PRO A 590 17.92 -41.96 -11.24
CA PRO A 590 17.44 -43.21 -10.63
C PRO A 590 16.09 -43.08 -9.90
N ALA A 591 15.72 -41.87 -9.45
CA ALA A 591 14.45 -41.60 -8.77
C ALA A 591 13.21 -41.64 -9.69
N HIS A 592 13.41 -41.78 -11.01
CA HIS A 592 12.33 -41.97 -11.97
C HIS A 592 12.16 -43.48 -12.26
N GLY A 593 11.01 -44.00 -11.81
CA GLY A 593 10.71 -45.43 -11.66
C GLY A 593 10.96 -46.26 -12.92
N ALA A 594 11.61 -47.41 -12.71
CA ALA A 594 11.82 -48.45 -13.71
C ALA A 594 11.94 -49.80 -12.97
N ASP A 595 10.82 -50.26 -12.41
CA ASP A 595 10.76 -51.44 -11.53
C ASP A 595 11.10 -52.77 -12.24
N ASN A 596 11.16 -52.76 -13.58
CA ASN A 596 11.39 -53.94 -14.41
C ASN A 596 12.84 -54.11 -14.91
N LEU A 597 13.80 -53.26 -14.52
CA LEU A 597 15.19 -53.34 -15.00
C LEU A 597 16.01 -54.45 -14.34
N THR A 598 16.84 -55.13 -15.14
CA THR A 598 17.89 -56.04 -14.64
C THR A 598 18.84 -55.29 -13.70
N SER A 599 19.44 -56.01 -12.73
CA SER A 599 20.39 -55.43 -11.77
C SER A 599 21.55 -54.70 -12.47
N ALA A 600 22.08 -55.28 -13.55
CA ALA A 600 23.18 -54.69 -14.33
C ALA A 600 22.79 -53.37 -15.03
N THR A 601 21.61 -53.30 -15.65
CA THR A 601 21.12 -52.08 -16.33
C THR A 601 20.85 -50.96 -15.33
N ARG A 602 20.33 -51.31 -14.15
CA ARG A 602 20.07 -50.37 -13.05
C ARG A 602 21.37 -49.75 -12.52
N GLN A 603 22.42 -50.56 -12.36
CA GLN A 603 23.74 -50.12 -11.93
C GLN A 603 24.43 -49.24 -12.98
N ARG A 604 24.41 -49.62 -14.27
CA ARG A 604 24.96 -48.76 -15.35
C ARG A 604 24.27 -47.41 -15.44
N ARG A 605 22.94 -47.38 -15.31
CA ARG A 605 22.16 -46.13 -15.27
C ARG A 605 22.55 -45.25 -14.08
N ALA A 606 22.70 -45.83 -12.89
CA ALA A 606 23.11 -45.10 -11.70
C ALA A 606 24.53 -44.54 -11.85
N LEU A 607 25.46 -45.35 -12.40
CA LEU A 607 26.83 -44.93 -12.68
C LEU A 607 26.90 -43.77 -13.68
N LEU A 608 26.11 -43.83 -14.76
CA LEU A 608 26.01 -42.76 -15.75
C LEU A 608 25.48 -41.45 -15.13
N PHE A 609 24.42 -41.55 -14.32
CA PHE A 609 23.86 -40.40 -13.59
C PHE A 609 24.91 -39.77 -12.66
N THR A 610 25.63 -40.59 -11.88
CA THR A 610 26.66 -40.11 -10.96
C THR A 610 27.84 -39.48 -11.71
N ALA A 611 28.32 -40.10 -12.80
CA ALA A 611 29.39 -39.55 -13.62
C ALA A 611 29.01 -38.19 -14.23
N ALA A 612 27.79 -38.07 -14.78
CA ALA A 612 27.32 -36.81 -15.36
C ALA A 612 27.14 -35.71 -14.31
N MET A 613 26.60 -36.05 -13.13
CA MET A 613 26.45 -35.13 -11.99
C MET A 613 27.79 -34.58 -11.50
N LEU A 614 28.76 -35.48 -11.27
CA LEU A 614 30.07 -35.10 -10.76
C LEU A 614 30.89 -34.32 -11.79
N LEU A 615 30.83 -34.70 -13.07
CA LEU A 615 31.49 -33.96 -14.15
C LEU A 615 30.93 -32.53 -14.29
N ARG A 616 29.60 -32.38 -14.24
CA ARG A 616 28.92 -31.08 -14.30
C ARG A 616 29.31 -30.21 -13.11
N HIS A 617 29.38 -30.80 -11.92
CA HIS A 617 29.82 -30.11 -10.71
C HIS A 617 31.28 -29.66 -10.84
N GLN A 618 32.19 -30.60 -11.16
CA GLN A 618 33.62 -30.35 -11.30
C GLN A 618 33.93 -29.25 -12.32
N MET A 619 33.38 -29.31 -13.54
CA MET A 619 33.68 -28.30 -14.57
C MET A 619 33.26 -26.90 -14.14
N SER A 620 32.16 -26.81 -13.39
CA SER A 620 31.62 -25.51 -13.02
C SER A 620 32.26 -24.94 -11.79
N LEU A 621 32.74 -25.79 -10.90
CA LEU A 621 33.64 -25.41 -9.82
C LEU A 621 34.97 -24.88 -10.37
N GLN A 622 35.60 -25.61 -11.31
CA GLN A 622 36.84 -25.20 -11.98
C GLN A 622 36.68 -23.87 -12.73
N PHE A 623 35.60 -23.70 -13.49
CA PHE A 623 35.37 -22.45 -14.23
C PHE A 623 35.05 -21.27 -13.31
N ALA A 624 34.28 -21.50 -12.23
CA ALA A 624 33.97 -20.48 -11.23
C ALA A 624 35.22 -20.01 -10.46
N THR A 625 36.14 -20.91 -10.15
CA THR A 625 37.38 -20.57 -9.43
C THR A 625 38.38 -19.84 -10.32
N THR A 626 38.52 -20.21 -11.60
CA THR A 626 39.41 -19.53 -12.55
C THR A 626 39.18 -18.01 -12.60
N TYR A 627 37.93 -17.57 -12.63
CA TYR A 627 37.59 -16.14 -12.76
C TYR A 627 37.21 -15.47 -11.43
N GLN A 628 37.43 -16.12 -10.28
CA GLN A 628 36.91 -15.65 -8.98
C GLN A 628 37.54 -14.31 -8.53
N ALA A 629 38.80 -14.07 -8.87
CA ALA A 629 39.58 -12.94 -8.36
C ALA A 629 39.30 -11.60 -9.07
N ASP A 630 38.93 -11.61 -10.35
CA ASP A 630 38.75 -10.40 -11.16
C ASP A 630 37.25 -10.11 -11.43
N LYS A 631 36.76 -9.03 -10.80
CA LYS A 631 35.37 -8.58 -10.92
C LYS A 631 35.03 -8.00 -12.29
N THR A 632 36.02 -7.48 -13.01
CA THR A 632 35.86 -6.89 -14.34
C THR A 632 35.61 -8.00 -15.35
N LEU A 633 36.42 -9.06 -15.33
CA LEU A 633 36.20 -10.26 -16.12
C LEU A 633 34.86 -10.93 -15.78
N GLN A 634 34.50 -11.04 -14.50
CA GLN A 634 33.19 -11.57 -14.12
C GLN A 634 32.02 -10.75 -14.68
N LYS A 635 32.13 -9.41 -14.76
CA LYS A 635 31.08 -8.57 -15.36
C LYS A 635 30.94 -8.91 -16.85
N TYR A 636 32.07 -9.02 -17.54
CA TYR A 636 32.13 -9.34 -18.96
C TYR A 636 31.58 -10.75 -19.28
N LEU A 637 31.98 -11.77 -18.51
CA LEU A 637 31.50 -13.15 -18.69
C LEU A 637 30.01 -13.34 -18.36
N ASN A 638 29.35 -12.32 -17.79
CA ASN A 638 27.91 -12.31 -17.53
C ASN A 638 27.11 -11.54 -18.59
N GLU A 639 27.78 -10.96 -19.60
CA GLU A 639 27.13 -10.35 -20.77
C GLU A 639 26.40 -11.43 -21.58
N PRO A 640 25.16 -11.19 -22.04
CA PRO A 640 24.49 -12.08 -22.99
C PRO A 640 25.13 -12.00 -24.36
N ASP A 641 25.11 -13.11 -25.09
CA ASP A 641 25.51 -13.16 -26.50
C ASP A 641 24.47 -13.96 -27.29
N ASP A 642 23.58 -13.25 -27.97
CA ASP A 642 22.46 -13.85 -28.71
C ASP A 642 22.93 -14.62 -29.95
N ALA A 643 24.10 -14.28 -30.53
CA ALA A 643 24.66 -14.97 -31.68
C ALA A 643 25.15 -16.38 -31.32
N TYR A 644 25.65 -16.56 -30.10
CA TYR A 644 26.10 -17.84 -29.56
C TYR A 644 25.09 -18.49 -28.59
N GLY A 645 23.91 -17.88 -28.37
CA GLY A 645 22.88 -18.42 -27.46
C GLY A 645 23.29 -18.42 -25.99
N ILE A 646 24.19 -17.52 -25.57
CA ILE A 646 24.69 -17.42 -24.20
C ILE A 646 23.73 -16.55 -23.37
N PRO A 647 23.13 -17.08 -22.29
CA PRO A 647 22.18 -16.32 -21.49
C PRO A 647 22.88 -15.31 -20.59
N ALA A 648 22.25 -14.14 -20.39
CA ALA A 648 22.71 -13.15 -19.41
C ALA A 648 22.90 -13.76 -18.02
N ASN A 649 23.91 -13.27 -17.31
CA ASN A 649 24.28 -13.67 -15.95
C ASN A 649 24.65 -15.16 -15.80
N LEU A 650 25.19 -15.79 -16.85
CA LEU A 650 25.56 -17.21 -16.85
C LEU A 650 26.46 -17.59 -15.65
N ILE A 651 27.56 -16.88 -15.45
CA ILE A 651 28.52 -17.16 -14.35
C ILE A 651 27.91 -16.91 -12.98
N THR A 652 27.05 -15.91 -12.86
CA THR A 652 26.32 -15.66 -11.62
C THR A 652 25.37 -16.81 -11.29
N LYS A 653 24.63 -17.33 -12.29
CA LYS A 653 23.75 -18.49 -12.13
C LYS A 653 24.53 -19.75 -11.75
N VAL A 654 25.69 -19.98 -12.36
CA VAL A 654 26.58 -21.09 -12.03
C VAL A 654 27.08 -21.00 -10.58
N ASN A 655 27.51 -19.81 -10.15
CA ASN A 655 27.92 -19.58 -8.77
C ASN A 655 26.78 -19.79 -7.77
N ASP A 656 25.58 -19.31 -8.10
CA ASP A 656 24.37 -19.49 -7.27
C ASP A 656 23.97 -20.98 -7.18
N GLU A 657 24.14 -21.75 -8.25
CA GLU A 657 23.91 -23.19 -8.28
C GLU A 657 24.91 -23.95 -7.39
N LEU A 658 26.20 -23.63 -7.46
CA LEU A 658 27.25 -24.30 -6.66
C LEU A 658 27.07 -24.13 -5.15
N ILE A 659 26.39 -23.07 -4.71
CA ILE A 659 26.07 -22.81 -3.29
C ILE A 659 24.66 -23.28 -2.89
N ASP A 660 23.85 -23.75 -3.82
CA ASP A 660 22.48 -24.22 -3.55
C ASP A 660 22.49 -25.51 -2.72
N SER A 661 21.68 -25.53 -1.66
CA SER A 661 21.66 -26.66 -0.72
C SER A 661 21.04 -27.93 -1.29
N GLN A 662 20.05 -27.81 -2.19
CA GLN A 662 19.43 -28.99 -2.82
C GLN A 662 20.36 -29.58 -3.88
N TYR A 663 21.02 -28.72 -4.67
CA TYR A 663 22.03 -29.16 -5.63
C TYR A 663 23.20 -29.89 -4.95
N LYS A 664 23.70 -29.36 -3.83
CA LYS A 664 24.72 -30.03 -3.00
C LYS A 664 24.27 -31.39 -2.47
N GLU A 665 23.02 -31.49 -2.00
CA GLU A 665 22.44 -32.75 -1.54
C GLU A 665 22.36 -33.78 -2.68
N MET A 666 21.94 -33.36 -3.89
CA MET A 666 21.91 -34.24 -5.06
C MET A 666 23.30 -34.75 -5.46
N VAL A 667 24.32 -33.88 -5.45
CA VAL A 667 25.73 -34.27 -5.73
C VAL A 667 26.22 -35.27 -4.67
N TYR A 668 25.92 -35.02 -3.40
CA TYR A 668 26.29 -35.90 -2.28
C TYR A 668 25.60 -37.26 -2.36
N THR A 669 24.29 -37.30 -2.64
CA THR A 669 23.55 -38.56 -2.81
C THR A 669 24.03 -39.36 -4.01
N ALA A 670 24.32 -38.70 -5.14
CA ALA A 670 24.88 -39.38 -6.32
C ALA A 670 26.23 -40.04 -6.01
N TYR A 671 27.05 -39.40 -5.18
CA TYR A 671 28.33 -39.94 -4.73
C TYR A 671 28.17 -41.11 -3.74
N GLN A 672 27.33 -40.98 -2.71
CA GLN A 672 27.07 -42.06 -1.76
C GLN A 672 26.59 -43.34 -2.46
N GLN A 673 25.72 -43.19 -3.46
CA GLN A 673 25.25 -44.31 -4.27
C GLN A 673 26.39 -45.04 -4.99
N PHE A 674 27.39 -44.32 -5.51
CA PHE A 674 28.55 -44.93 -6.17
C PHE A 674 29.46 -45.66 -5.19
N GLU A 675 29.69 -45.11 -3.99
CA GLU A 675 30.49 -45.76 -2.95
C GLU A 675 29.82 -47.05 -2.45
N ASP A 676 28.51 -47.01 -2.22
CA ASP A 676 27.72 -48.18 -1.83
C ASP A 676 27.73 -49.28 -2.92
N ASP A 677 27.66 -48.89 -4.19
CA ASP A 677 27.72 -49.81 -5.34
C ASP A 677 29.15 -50.35 -5.60
N ASN A 678 30.20 -49.59 -5.25
CA ASN A 678 31.60 -50.04 -5.31
C ASN A 678 32.00 -51.00 -4.17
N ALA A 679 31.43 -50.81 -2.99
CA ALA A 679 31.69 -51.64 -1.82
C ALA A 679 31.09 -53.05 -1.93
N GLN A 680 30.15 -53.28 -2.85
CA GLN A 680 29.57 -54.59 -3.14
C GLN A 680 30.44 -55.40 -4.13
N THR A 681 31.56 -55.94 -3.63
CA THR A 681 32.68 -56.53 -4.37
C THR A 681 32.46 -57.94 -4.99
N GLU A 682 31.27 -58.29 -5.49
CA GLU A 682 31.04 -59.60 -6.15
C GLU A 682 30.49 -59.54 -7.59
N VAL A 683 30.21 -58.35 -8.15
CA VAL A 683 29.67 -58.19 -9.51
C VAL A 683 30.58 -57.32 -10.38
N THR A 684 31.88 -57.62 -10.40
CA THR A 684 32.87 -56.88 -11.22
C THR A 684 33.03 -57.42 -12.66
N ASP A 685 32.48 -58.58 -13.00
CA ASP A 685 32.70 -59.18 -14.33
C ASP A 685 31.70 -58.72 -15.42
N PHE A 686 30.72 -57.86 -15.09
CA PHE A 686 29.62 -57.48 -15.99
C PHE A 686 29.61 -56.00 -16.44
N LEU A 687 30.56 -55.16 -16.03
CA LEU A 687 30.53 -53.71 -16.26
C LEU A 687 31.67 -53.25 -17.18
N HIS A 688 31.34 -53.01 -18.46
CA HIS A 688 32.27 -52.51 -19.50
C HIS A 688 32.59 -51.00 -19.43
N SER A 689 32.56 -50.35 -18.27
CA SER A 689 32.71 -48.87 -18.17
C SER A 689 33.77 -48.43 -17.16
N ASP A 690 34.98 -48.97 -17.28
CA ASP A 690 36.15 -48.55 -16.48
C ASP A 690 36.42 -47.04 -16.60
N ASP A 691 36.15 -46.45 -17.76
CA ASP A 691 36.36 -45.03 -18.03
C ASP A 691 35.47 -44.10 -17.20
N LEU A 692 34.22 -44.49 -16.92
CA LEU A 692 33.31 -43.72 -16.07
C LEU A 692 33.68 -43.83 -14.59
N ARG A 693 34.17 -45.00 -14.16
CA ARG A 693 34.68 -45.20 -12.80
C ARG A 693 35.94 -44.36 -12.56
N GLN A 694 36.86 -44.31 -13.52
CA GLN A 694 38.03 -43.44 -13.48
C GLN A 694 37.64 -41.96 -13.47
N LEU A 695 36.63 -41.57 -14.25
CA LEU A 695 36.11 -40.20 -14.26
C LEU A 695 35.55 -39.80 -12.89
N ILE A 696 34.73 -40.65 -12.28
CA ILE A 696 34.16 -40.40 -10.94
C ILE A 696 35.27 -40.26 -9.90
N ALA A 697 36.28 -41.13 -9.93
CA ALA A 697 37.42 -41.07 -9.02
C ALA A 697 38.25 -39.77 -9.19
N ALA A 698 38.50 -39.35 -10.44
CA ALA A 698 39.21 -38.11 -10.75
C ALA A 698 38.42 -36.84 -10.36
N ALA A 699 37.10 -36.87 -10.56
CA ALA A 699 36.21 -35.79 -10.13
C ALA A 699 36.23 -35.63 -8.61
N ASN A 700 36.23 -36.75 -7.86
CA ASN A 700 36.26 -36.70 -6.40
C ASN A 700 37.56 -36.10 -5.84
N GLN A 701 38.72 -36.48 -6.38
CA GLN A 701 40.00 -35.90 -5.97
C GLN A 701 40.04 -34.37 -6.17
N THR A 702 39.35 -33.88 -7.21
CA THR A 702 39.21 -32.44 -7.48
C THR A 702 38.26 -31.75 -6.51
N ILE A 703 37.18 -32.41 -6.10
CA ILE A 703 36.20 -31.90 -5.13
C ILE A 703 36.79 -31.84 -3.72
N GLU A 704 37.55 -32.87 -3.31
CA GLU A 704 38.17 -32.96 -1.98
C GLU A 704 39.41 -32.06 -1.81
N SER A 705 40.14 -31.75 -2.88
CA SER A 705 41.37 -30.94 -2.83
C SER A 705 41.13 -29.43 -2.73
N LEU A 706 39.87 -28.97 -2.82
CA LEU A 706 39.51 -27.57 -2.70
C LEU A 706 39.25 -27.19 -1.22
N PRO A 707 39.81 -26.07 -0.72
CA PRO A 707 39.78 -25.73 0.71
C PRO A 707 38.33 -25.63 1.22
N ASN A 708 38.02 -26.48 2.23
CA ASN A 708 36.78 -26.56 3.01
C ASN A 708 35.77 -25.43 2.79
N TYR A 709 34.95 -25.58 1.75
CA TYR A 709 33.81 -24.72 1.42
C TYR A 709 32.61 -24.88 2.38
N ALA A 710 32.77 -25.66 3.45
CA ALA A 710 31.64 -26.31 4.12
C ALA A 710 31.18 -25.67 5.45
N LEU A 711 31.85 -24.67 6.04
CA LEU A 711 31.47 -24.25 7.41
C LEU A 711 31.55 -22.74 7.77
N HIS A 712 32.40 -21.94 7.13
CA HIS A 712 32.52 -20.50 7.48
C HIS A 712 31.90 -19.54 6.45
N GLU A 713 31.61 -20.02 5.24
CA GLU A 713 31.01 -19.20 4.17
C GLU A 713 29.49 -19.16 4.21
N ASP A 714 28.77 -20.20 4.65
CA ASP A 714 27.30 -20.25 4.53
C ASP A 714 26.53 -19.08 5.15
N LEU A 715 27.04 -18.49 6.25
CA LEU A 715 26.44 -17.29 6.85
C LEU A 715 26.75 -16.03 6.04
N LYS A 716 27.97 -15.92 5.51
CA LYS A 716 28.47 -14.80 4.70
C LYS A 716 27.83 -14.84 3.31
N THR A 717 27.68 -16.03 2.75
CA THR A 717 27.00 -16.35 1.50
C THR A 717 25.49 -16.15 1.64
N ALA A 718 24.85 -16.57 2.73
CA ALA A 718 23.44 -16.22 3.00
C ALA A 718 23.23 -14.71 3.18
N LEU A 719 24.16 -14.00 3.82
CA LEU A 719 24.12 -12.53 3.96
C LEU A 719 24.36 -11.82 2.62
N ASN A 720 25.32 -12.28 1.83
CA ASN A 720 25.65 -11.71 0.51
C ASN A 720 24.56 -12.01 -0.52
N GLN A 721 23.94 -13.19 -0.46
CA GLN A 721 22.81 -13.57 -1.30
C GLN A 721 21.53 -12.86 -0.85
N ALA A 722 21.28 -12.68 0.45
CA ALA A 722 20.21 -11.80 0.92
C ALA A 722 20.41 -10.34 0.48
N LYS A 723 21.66 -9.87 0.45
CA LYS A 723 22.04 -8.53 -0.05
C LYS A 723 21.88 -8.42 -1.57
N ARG A 724 22.28 -9.43 -2.35
CA ARG A 724 22.10 -9.47 -3.81
C ARG A 724 20.64 -9.64 -4.22
N THR A 725 19.89 -10.50 -3.56
CA THR A 725 18.45 -10.70 -3.81
C THR A 725 17.64 -9.48 -3.39
N SER A 726 17.97 -8.80 -2.29
CA SER A 726 17.32 -7.54 -1.92
C SER A 726 17.64 -6.42 -2.91
N VAL A 727 18.88 -6.33 -3.39
CA VAL A 727 19.27 -5.37 -4.45
C VAL A 727 18.59 -5.71 -5.78
N ASN A 728 18.62 -6.94 -6.27
CA ASN A 728 17.97 -7.33 -7.53
C ASN A 728 16.44 -7.26 -7.48
N THR A 729 15.83 -7.58 -6.34
CA THR A 729 14.39 -7.43 -6.14
C THR A 729 14.02 -5.96 -6.05
N TYR A 730 14.83 -5.13 -5.37
CA TYR A 730 14.69 -3.68 -5.34
C TYR A 730 14.82 -3.09 -6.74
N LEU A 731 15.80 -3.51 -7.54
CA LEU A 731 16.02 -3.03 -8.91
C LEU A 731 14.91 -3.46 -9.87
N LYS A 732 14.43 -4.72 -9.81
CA LYS A 732 13.29 -5.18 -10.62
C LYS A 732 11.98 -4.49 -10.21
N LEU A 733 11.75 -4.28 -8.91
CA LEU A 733 10.61 -3.49 -8.43
C LEU A 733 10.72 -2.02 -8.79
N GLN A 734 11.92 -1.45 -8.71
CA GLN A 734 12.20 -0.09 -9.17
C GLN A 734 11.91 0.02 -10.66
N GLN A 735 12.30 -0.96 -11.48
CA GLN A 735 12.03 -0.99 -12.91
C GLN A 735 10.53 -1.09 -13.21
N VAL A 736 9.78 -1.92 -12.47
CA VAL A 736 8.31 -2.05 -12.58
C VAL A 736 7.57 -0.79 -12.10
N VAL A 737 8.07 -0.18 -11.03
CA VAL A 737 7.54 1.08 -10.48
C VAL A 737 7.89 2.23 -11.42
N ALA A 738 9.09 2.28 -11.98
CA ALA A 738 9.54 3.31 -12.92
C ALA A 738 8.79 3.23 -14.26
N THR A 739 8.60 2.03 -14.83
CA THR A 739 7.76 1.83 -16.03
C THR A 739 6.32 2.22 -15.77
N ARG A 740 5.70 1.80 -14.65
CA ARG A 740 4.29 2.14 -14.37
C ARG A 740 4.06 3.57 -13.91
N ILE A 741 4.98 4.18 -13.17
CA ILE A 741 4.87 5.58 -12.70
C ILE A 741 5.25 6.57 -13.80
N GLY A 742 6.18 6.21 -14.70
CA GLY A 742 6.54 7.00 -15.89
C GLY A 742 5.32 7.41 -16.70
N ASP A 743 4.35 6.50 -16.86
CA ASP A 743 3.12 6.73 -17.63
C ASP A 743 1.96 7.33 -16.80
N PHE A 744 2.10 7.47 -15.48
CA PHE A 744 1.05 8.06 -14.64
C PHE A 744 1.01 9.58 -14.80
N ARG A 745 0.23 10.04 -15.79
CA ARG A 745 -0.22 11.43 -15.91
C ARG A 745 -1.26 11.73 -14.80
N ILE A 746 -1.06 12.81 -14.04
CA ILE A 746 -2.03 13.24 -13.02
C ILE A 746 -3.36 13.59 -13.73
N LYS A 747 -4.45 12.91 -13.36
CA LYS A 747 -5.74 13.00 -14.07
C LYS A 747 -6.46 14.34 -13.80
N ASN A 748 -6.53 15.16 -14.86
CA ASN A 748 -7.39 16.31 -15.16
C ASN A 748 -8.32 16.87 -14.06
N THR A 749 -7.90 17.99 -13.47
CA THR A 749 -8.75 19.05 -12.91
C THR A 749 -8.57 20.30 -13.77
N ASP A 750 -9.63 21.10 -13.96
CA ASP A 750 -9.63 22.29 -14.84
C ASP A 750 -8.51 23.32 -14.55
N GLU A 751 -7.88 23.27 -13.37
CA GLU A 751 -6.68 24.07 -13.03
C GLU A 751 -5.41 23.67 -13.80
N VAL A 752 -5.27 22.43 -14.29
CA VAL A 752 -4.04 21.92 -14.97
C VAL A 752 -3.96 22.37 -16.43
N LYS A 753 -5.10 22.57 -17.11
CA LYS A 753 -5.12 23.15 -18.47
C LYS A 753 -4.51 24.55 -18.54
N ASN A 754 -4.43 25.26 -17.42
CA ASN A 754 -3.81 26.58 -17.33
C ASN A 754 -2.28 26.55 -17.14
N HIS A 755 -1.64 25.37 -17.13
CA HIS A 755 -0.18 25.20 -16.94
C HIS A 755 0.58 24.79 -18.22
N GLN A 756 -0.10 24.61 -19.36
CA GLN A 756 0.57 24.45 -20.65
C GLN A 756 1.08 25.82 -21.11
N ILE A 757 2.26 25.85 -21.74
CA ILE A 757 2.77 27.07 -22.36
C ILE A 757 1.82 27.46 -23.50
N ASP A 758 1.44 28.73 -23.56
CA ASP A 758 0.58 29.23 -24.64
C ASP A 758 1.23 28.93 -26.01
N PRO A 759 0.50 28.34 -26.98
CA PRO A 759 1.04 28.07 -28.31
C PRO A 759 1.69 29.26 -29.01
N GLU A 760 1.29 30.50 -28.68
CA GLU A 760 1.97 31.70 -29.21
C GLU A 760 3.42 31.81 -28.72
N TYR A 761 3.68 31.58 -27.43
CA TYR A 761 5.03 31.59 -26.88
C TYR A 761 5.87 30.40 -27.37
N VAL A 762 5.26 29.24 -27.63
CA VAL A 762 5.96 28.10 -28.24
C VAL A 762 6.47 28.47 -29.63
N LYS A 763 5.64 29.15 -30.44
CA LYS A 763 6.04 29.64 -31.77
C LYS A 763 7.13 30.71 -31.70
N GLU A 764 7.06 31.62 -30.74
CA GLU A 764 8.11 32.63 -30.54
C GLU A 764 9.43 32.00 -30.10
N PHE A 765 9.38 31.03 -29.18
CA PHE A 765 10.55 30.26 -28.76
C PHE A 765 11.16 29.49 -29.92
N GLN A 766 10.35 28.81 -30.73
CA GLN A 766 10.83 28.06 -31.90
C GLN A 766 11.64 28.94 -32.87
N LYS A 767 11.22 30.20 -33.10
CA LYS A 767 11.95 31.13 -33.99
C LYS A 767 13.38 31.44 -33.54
N THR A 768 13.72 31.20 -32.27
CA THR A 768 15.06 31.42 -31.72
C THR A 768 15.97 30.20 -31.87
N LEU A 769 15.39 29.01 -32.10
CA LEU A 769 16.08 27.74 -32.17
C LEU A 769 16.82 27.56 -33.50
N ARG A 770 17.84 26.71 -33.48
CA ARG A 770 18.59 26.24 -34.64
C ARG A 770 18.78 24.73 -34.55
N PRO A 771 18.83 24.01 -35.69
CA PRO A 771 19.23 22.61 -35.70
C PRO A 771 20.54 22.40 -34.92
N GLY A 772 20.53 21.46 -33.98
CA GLY A 772 21.61 21.16 -33.03
C GLY A 772 21.40 21.70 -31.62
N ASP A 773 20.46 22.63 -31.39
CA ASP A 773 20.18 23.16 -30.06
C ASP A 773 19.66 22.05 -29.12
N ILE A 774 20.19 22.02 -27.89
CA ILE A 774 19.79 21.09 -26.83
C ILE A 774 18.71 21.76 -25.98
N LEU A 775 17.54 21.14 -25.93
CA LEU A 775 16.41 21.58 -25.11
C LEU A 775 16.48 20.89 -23.75
N ILE A 776 16.42 21.65 -22.67
CA ILE A 776 16.32 21.13 -21.31
C ILE A 776 14.95 21.47 -20.76
N GLU A 777 14.18 20.44 -20.41
CA GLU A 777 12.75 20.54 -20.15
C GLU A 777 12.38 20.12 -18.73
N ARG A 778 11.33 20.75 -18.21
CA ARG A 778 10.65 20.38 -16.97
C ARG A 778 9.14 20.27 -17.22
N ARG A 779 8.55 19.13 -16.89
CA ARG A 779 7.10 18.87 -17.02
C ARG A 779 6.48 18.54 -15.67
N ASP A 780 5.84 19.50 -15.00
CA ASP A 780 5.45 19.39 -13.58
C ASP A 780 4.34 18.35 -13.28
N TRP A 781 3.62 17.87 -14.28
CA TRP A 781 2.53 16.90 -14.14
C TRP A 781 2.91 15.42 -14.36
N TYR A 782 4.19 15.15 -14.63
CA TYR A 782 4.74 13.80 -14.70
C TYR A 782 5.19 13.33 -13.32
N SER A 783 4.62 12.22 -12.85
CA SER A 783 4.92 11.68 -11.51
C SER A 783 6.32 11.04 -11.42
N SER A 784 6.99 10.80 -12.56
CA SER A 784 8.39 10.36 -12.66
C SER A 784 9.39 11.39 -12.13
N ASN A 785 9.06 12.68 -12.12
CA ASN A 785 9.95 13.75 -11.60
C ASN A 785 10.32 13.57 -10.12
N ALA A 786 9.54 12.82 -9.34
CA ALA A 786 9.85 12.51 -7.95
C ALA A 786 11.06 11.57 -7.78
N PHE A 787 11.49 10.92 -8.87
CA PHE A 787 12.54 9.91 -8.89
C PHE A 787 13.78 10.30 -9.71
N LEU A 788 13.70 11.41 -10.45
CA LEU A 788 14.80 11.95 -11.25
C LEU A 788 15.59 13.00 -10.43
N PRO A 789 16.93 12.97 -10.45
CA PRO A 789 17.74 13.92 -9.69
C PRO A 789 17.72 15.32 -10.34
N GLY A 790 17.47 16.35 -9.52
CA GLY A 790 17.58 17.76 -9.91
C GLY A 790 16.25 18.44 -10.28
N TYR A 791 16.32 19.75 -10.55
CA TYR A 791 15.16 20.58 -10.94
C TYR A 791 14.80 20.46 -12.43
N TRP A 792 15.76 20.01 -13.25
CA TRP A 792 15.65 19.86 -14.70
C TRP A 792 15.74 18.37 -15.07
N PRO A 793 14.61 17.67 -15.23
CA PRO A 793 14.60 16.20 -15.33
C PRO A 793 14.80 15.64 -16.75
N HIS A 794 14.53 16.41 -17.81
CA HIS A 794 14.46 15.90 -19.19
C HIS A 794 15.31 16.73 -20.16
N ALA A 795 15.73 16.11 -21.25
CA ALA A 795 16.45 16.77 -22.34
C ALA A 795 16.02 16.23 -23.71
N ALA A 796 16.07 17.07 -24.73
CA ALA A 796 15.74 16.73 -26.12
C ALA A 796 16.69 17.45 -27.08
N LEU A 797 16.78 16.97 -28.33
CA LEU A 797 17.58 17.61 -29.38
C LEU A 797 16.67 18.22 -30.43
N TYR A 798 16.82 19.53 -30.70
CA TYR A 798 16.15 20.18 -31.83
C TYR A 798 16.92 19.88 -33.12
N VAL A 799 16.35 19.04 -33.99
CA VAL A 799 16.93 18.68 -35.29
C VAL A 799 16.45 19.60 -36.42
N GLY A 800 15.33 20.30 -36.21
CA GLY A 800 14.74 21.22 -37.18
C GLY A 800 14.18 20.53 -38.44
N THR A 801 13.67 21.34 -39.35
CA THR A 801 13.13 20.94 -40.65
C THR A 801 14.22 20.74 -41.70
N PRO A 802 13.96 19.96 -42.77
CA PRO A 802 14.89 19.85 -43.90
C PRO A 802 15.28 21.21 -44.49
N ALA A 803 14.36 22.17 -44.52
CA ALA A 803 14.61 23.53 -44.99
C ALA A 803 15.61 24.28 -44.09
N GLU A 804 15.46 24.20 -42.76
CA GLU A 804 16.39 24.82 -41.80
C GLU A 804 17.79 24.19 -41.86
N ILE A 805 17.86 22.86 -42.07
CA ILE A 805 19.13 22.13 -42.25
C ILE A 805 19.81 22.56 -43.56
N LYS A 806 19.04 22.73 -44.64
CA LYS A 806 19.50 23.16 -45.97
C LYS A 806 19.98 24.61 -45.98
N GLU A 807 19.25 25.52 -45.33
CA GLU A 807 19.63 26.94 -45.21
C GLU A 807 20.99 27.12 -44.53
N ARG A 808 21.35 26.20 -43.63
CA ARG A 808 22.65 26.16 -42.94
C ARG A 808 23.75 25.40 -43.68
N GLY A 809 23.49 24.91 -44.89
CA GLY A 809 24.47 24.12 -45.62
C GLY A 809 24.81 22.76 -44.98
N MET A 810 24.03 22.29 -44.00
CA MET A 810 24.28 21.05 -43.27
C MET A 810 23.69 19.81 -43.97
N LEU A 811 22.74 20.00 -44.90
CA LEU A 811 21.99 18.90 -45.51
C LEU A 811 22.88 17.86 -46.18
N GLY A 812 23.94 18.30 -46.88
CA GLY A 812 24.92 17.41 -47.50
C GLY A 812 25.64 16.55 -46.46
N TYR A 813 26.19 17.18 -45.41
CA TYR A 813 26.88 16.49 -44.34
C TYR A 813 25.98 15.48 -43.59
N VAL A 814 24.72 15.84 -43.32
CA VAL A 814 23.76 14.91 -42.67
C VAL A 814 23.50 13.69 -43.56
N CYS A 815 23.28 13.91 -44.86
CA CYS A 815 23.02 12.81 -45.79
C CYS A 815 24.25 11.91 -45.95
N ASP A 816 25.43 12.50 -46.15
CA ASP A 816 26.68 11.76 -46.33
C ASP A 816 26.98 10.88 -45.11
N GLU A 817 26.73 11.39 -43.90
CA GLU A 817 26.94 10.66 -42.65
C GLU A 817 25.94 9.51 -42.47
N LEU A 818 24.66 9.74 -42.77
CA LEU A 818 23.64 8.67 -42.76
C LEU A 818 23.94 7.58 -43.79
N GLU A 819 24.40 7.95 -44.99
CA GLU A 819 24.84 7.01 -46.03
C GLU A 819 26.06 6.20 -45.57
N ARG A 820 27.03 6.84 -44.90
CA ARG A 820 28.20 6.17 -44.31
C ARG A 820 27.79 5.15 -43.24
N MET A 821 26.95 5.56 -42.28
CA MET A 821 26.44 4.68 -41.22
C MET A 821 25.68 3.48 -41.80
N ALA A 822 24.84 3.70 -42.82
CA ALA A 822 24.11 2.63 -43.49
C ALA A 822 25.03 1.65 -44.24
N ALA A 823 26.10 2.14 -44.87
CA ALA A 823 27.09 1.31 -45.54
C ALA A 823 27.91 0.45 -44.56
N GLU A 824 28.31 1.02 -43.43
CA GLU A 824 29.03 0.31 -42.36
C GLU A 824 28.17 -0.81 -41.77
N GLU A 825 26.90 -0.53 -41.48
CA GLU A 825 25.96 -1.53 -40.96
C GLU A 825 25.72 -2.68 -41.96
N LYS A 826 25.61 -2.37 -43.26
CA LYS A 826 25.49 -3.39 -44.33
C LYS A 826 26.77 -4.23 -44.51
N SER A 827 27.94 -3.67 -44.22
CA SER A 827 29.22 -4.39 -44.33
C SER A 827 29.48 -5.37 -43.18
N MET A 828 28.74 -5.25 -42.07
CA MET A 828 28.86 -6.07 -40.86
C MET A 828 27.93 -7.30 -40.83
N GLU A 829 27.32 -7.70 -41.95
CA GLU A 829 26.32 -8.78 -42.01
C GLU A 829 26.84 -10.16 -41.56
N THR A 830 26.52 -10.53 -40.32
CA THR A 830 26.25 -11.92 -39.90
C THR A 830 24.85 -12.01 -39.29
N ALA A 831 23.89 -12.45 -40.10
CA ALA A 831 22.66 -13.19 -39.78
C ALA A 831 21.96 -12.95 -38.41
N ALA A 832 21.64 -11.71 -38.04
CA ALA A 832 20.59 -11.40 -37.05
C ALA A 832 20.20 -9.90 -37.06
N THR A 833 19.83 -9.34 -38.21
CA THR A 833 19.33 -7.95 -38.25
C THR A 833 17.85 -7.91 -37.85
N GLU A 834 17.47 -7.08 -36.87
CA GLU A 834 16.07 -6.83 -36.54
C GLU A 834 15.33 -6.25 -37.75
N VAL A 835 14.45 -7.05 -38.36
CA VAL A 835 13.59 -6.61 -39.46
C VAL A 835 12.29 -6.05 -38.87
N ILE A 836 12.16 -4.73 -38.84
CA ILE A 836 10.94 -4.04 -38.41
C ILE A 836 10.16 -3.64 -39.67
N ASN A 837 8.93 -4.12 -39.80
CA ASN A 837 8.06 -3.89 -40.98
C ASN A 837 8.69 -4.28 -42.32
N GLY A 838 9.56 -5.30 -42.34
CA GLY A 838 10.17 -5.81 -43.58
C GLY A 838 11.37 -5.02 -44.12
N LYS A 839 11.87 -4.00 -43.39
CA LYS A 839 13.04 -3.19 -43.77
C LYS A 839 14.13 -3.32 -42.69
N THR A 840 15.40 -3.33 -43.10
CA THR A 840 16.52 -3.24 -42.15
C THR A 840 16.66 -1.81 -41.62
N HIS A 841 17.42 -1.63 -40.54
CA HIS A 841 17.73 -0.29 -40.03
C HIS A 841 18.51 0.55 -41.06
N ALA A 842 19.47 -0.05 -41.76
CA ALA A 842 20.16 0.57 -42.89
C ALA A 842 19.23 1.00 -44.04
N ASP A 843 18.19 0.23 -44.35
CA ASP A 843 17.23 0.62 -45.40
C ASP A 843 16.36 1.81 -45.00
N ARG A 844 16.03 1.95 -43.70
CA ARG A 844 15.30 3.11 -43.17
C ARG A 844 16.15 4.39 -43.22
N MET A 845 17.45 4.29 -42.94
CA MET A 845 18.37 5.43 -43.08
C MET A 845 18.45 5.91 -44.53
N MET A 846 18.54 4.99 -45.49
CA MET A 846 18.56 5.35 -46.91
C MET A 846 17.25 5.98 -47.40
N GLU A 847 16.11 5.51 -46.90
CA GLU A 847 14.80 6.13 -47.16
C GLU A 847 14.74 7.54 -46.59
N LEU A 848 15.20 7.73 -45.34
CA LEU A 848 15.29 9.06 -44.73
C LEU A 848 16.18 10.02 -45.54
N VAL A 849 17.33 9.55 -46.04
CA VAL A 849 18.21 10.35 -46.90
C VAL A 849 17.50 10.77 -48.18
N GLN A 850 16.72 9.86 -48.79
CA GLN A 850 15.90 10.21 -49.95
C GLN A 850 14.87 11.27 -49.59
N THR A 851 14.16 11.11 -48.48
CA THR A 851 13.14 12.07 -48.03
C THR A 851 13.73 13.43 -47.66
N LEU A 852 14.92 13.48 -47.05
CA LEU A 852 15.63 14.72 -46.74
C LEU A 852 16.06 15.48 -48.02
N LYS A 853 16.29 14.77 -49.12
CA LYS A 853 16.63 15.35 -50.43
C LYS A 853 15.40 15.80 -51.23
N GLU A 854 14.21 15.30 -50.91
CA GLU A 854 12.93 15.62 -51.57
C GLU A 854 12.19 16.76 -50.84
N ASP A 855 11.95 17.89 -51.50
CA ASP A 855 11.19 19.01 -50.92
C ASP A 855 9.67 18.66 -50.92
N GLY A 856 9.15 18.00 -49.87
CA GLY A 856 7.69 17.73 -49.79
C GLY A 856 7.12 16.82 -48.71
N ASP A 857 7.89 16.26 -47.78
CA ASP A 857 7.34 15.36 -46.74
C ASP A 857 6.70 16.15 -45.57
N ASP A 858 5.39 16.02 -45.40
CA ASP A 858 4.62 16.71 -44.34
C ASP A 858 5.10 16.35 -42.92
N LYS A 859 5.62 15.14 -42.69
CA LYS A 859 6.06 14.68 -41.37
C LYS A 859 7.40 15.30 -40.97
N LEU A 860 8.39 15.33 -41.86
CA LEU A 860 9.69 15.98 -41.59
C LEU A 860 9.57 17.51 -41.50
N ASN A 861 8.55 18.10 -42.13
CA ASN A 861 8.26 19.52 -42.02
C ASN A 861 7.49 19.90 -40.74
N SER A 862 6.88 18.93 -40.04
CA SER A 862 6.12 19.19 -38.81
C SER A 862 6.81 18.71 -37.54
N HIS A 863 7.72 17.75 -37.63
CA HIS A 863 8.48 17.20 -36.50
C HIS A 863 9.88 17.81 -36.50
N HIS A 864 10.30 18.34 -35.35
CA HIS A 864 11.49 19.17 -35.23
C HIS A 864 12.43 18.72 -34.11
N VAL A 865 11.97 17.79 -33.27
CA VAL A 865 12.63 17.42 -32.02
C VAL A 865 12.80 15.91 -31.94
N ILE A 866 14.01 15.43 -31.64
CA ILE A 866 14.24 14.02 -31.29
C ILE A 866 14.42 13.93 -29.77
N GLU A 867 13.58 13.11 -29.13
CA GLU A 867 13.61 12.87 -27.69
C GLU A 867 13.41 11.38 -27.39
N ALA A 868 13.98 10.90 -26.28
CA ALA A 868 13.66 9.58 -25.76
C ALA A 868 12.58 9.71 -24.66
N ILE A 869 11.44 9.07 -24.88
CA ILE A 869 10.28 9.02 -23.97
C ILE A 869 9.86 7.55 -23.75
N SER A 870 8.83 7.25 -22.95
CA SER A 870 8.51 5.85 -22.59
C SER A 870 8.17 4.97 -23.80
N GLU A 871 7.74 5.58 -24.91
CA GLU A 871 7.50 4.94 -26.21
C GLU A 871 8.79 4.63 -27.01
N GLY A 872 9.94 5.14 -26.58
CA GLY A 872 11.25 4.99 -27.26
C GLY A 872 11.84 6.33 -27.69
N VAL A 873 12.87 6.28 -28.54
CA VAL A 873 13.44 7.46 -29.21
C VAL A 873 12.54 7.84 -30.37
N MET A 874 11.92 9.02 -30.30
CA MET A 874 10.87 9.45 -31.21
C MET A 874 11.20 10.80 -31.82
N HIS A 875 10.86 10.97 -33.09
CA HIS A 875 10.81 12.27 -33.75
C HIS A 875 9.44 12.92 -33.50
N THR A 876 9.40 14.00 -32.71
CA THR A 876 8.20 14.68 -32.20
C THR A 876 8.07 16.13 -32.70
N THR A 877 6.89 16.73 -32.54
CA THR A 877 6.65 18.14 -32.87
C THR A 877 7.12 19.05 -31.74
N ILE A 878 7.40 20.32 -32.05
CA ILE A 878 7.74 21.33 -31.01
C ILE A 878 6.60 21.50 -30.00
N ASP A 879 5.33 21.40 -30.46
CA ASP A 879 4.16 21.48 -29.59
C ASP A 879 4.09 20.29 -28.61
N HIS A 880 4.53 19.11 -29.04
CA HIS A 880 4.56 17.92 -28.20
C HIS A 880 5.67 18.00 -27.14
N SER A 881 6.86 18.47 -27.49
CA SER A 881 7.98 18.56 -26.55
C SER A 881 7.88 19.84 -25.69
N VAL A 882 7.97 21.03 -26.30
CA VAL A 882 7.98 22.34 -25.64
C VAL A 882 6.58 22.73 -25.15
N GLY A 883 5.52 22.50 -25.93
CA GLY A 883 4.15 22.87 -25.54
C GLY A 883 3.61 22.09 -24.32
N GLU A 884 4.15 20.89 -24.08
CA GLU A 884 3.91 20.11 -22.87
C GLU A 884 4.94 20.37 -21.76
N ALA A 885 5.82 21.37 -21.90
CA ALA A 885 6.72 21.77 -20.81
C ALA A 885 6.05 22.79 -19.87
N SER A 886 6.42 22.74 -18.59
CA SER A 886 6.14 23.80 -17.62
C SER A 886 7.25 24.85 -17.64
N SER A 887 8.48 24.45 -17.99
CA SER A 887 9.61 25.33 -18.21
C SER A 887 10.59 24.65 -19.17
N VAL A 888 11.22 25.40 -20.05
CA VAL A 888 12.17 24.88 -21.04
C VAL A 888 13.16 25.96 -21.43
N PHE A 889 14.43 25.59 -21.57
CA PHE A 889 15.45 26.47 -22.13
C PHE A 889 16.31 25.75 -23.16
N ALA A 890 16.87 26.52 -24.08
CA ALA A 890 17.70 26.01 -25.16
C ALA A 890 19.17 26.39 -24.94
N LEU A 891 20.04 25.39 -25.04
CA LEU A 891 21.49 25.52 -25.06
C LEU A 891 22.01 25.23 -26.46
N ARG A 892 22.74 26.18 -27.04
CA ARG A 892 23.38 26.04 -28.34
C ARG A 892 24.83 25.58 -28.18
N PRO A 893 25.21 24.39 -28.66
CA PRO A 893 26.59 23.94 -28.62
C PRO A 893 27.52 24.82 -29.46
N ARG A 894 28.73 25.11 -28.97
CA ARG A 894 29.78 25.81 -29.72
C ARG A 894 30.63 24.82 -30.51
N VAL A 895 30.02 24.20 -31.51
CA VAL A 895 30.66 23.26 -32.44
C VAL A 895 30.53 23.77 -33.87
N ASP A 896 31.32 23.25 -34.80
CA ASP A 896 31.18 23.62 -36.21
C ASP A 896 29.94 22.98 -36.86
N GLU A 897 29.59 23.45 -38.07
CA GLU A 897 28.40 22.95 -38.78
C GLU A 897 28.51 21.47 -39.17
N LYS A 898 29.73 20.94 -39.32
CA LYS A 898 29.96 19.54 -39.66
C LYS A 898 29.71 18.64 -38.45
N ASP A 899 30.27 18.97 -37.29
CA ASP A 899 30.07 18.28 -36.03
C ASP A 899 28.59 18.29 -35.61
N CYS A 900 27.91 19.41 -35.85
CA CYS A 900 26.47 19.55 -35.64
C CYS A 900 25.67 18.64 -36.59
N ALA A 901 26.01 18.62 -37.88
CA ALA A 901 25.38 17.74 -38.87
C ALA A 901 25.55 16.25 -38.51
N GLU A 902 26.74 15.85 -38.06
CA GLU A 902 26.99 14.49 -37.58
C GLU A 902 26.16 14.13 -36.33
N ALA A 903 25.96 15.09 -35.42
CA ALA A 903 25.10 14.91 -34.25
C ALA A 903 23.62 14.74 -34.64
N ILE A 904 23.14 15.51 -35.62
CA ILE A 904 21.78 15.39 -36.17
C ILE A 904 21.60 14.03 -36.87
N ALA A 905 22.57 13.60 -37.69
CA ALA A 905 22.56 12.29 -38.33
C ALA A 905 22.53 11.15 -37.30
N SER A 906 23.33 11.27 -36.23
CA SER A 906 23.32 10.33 -35.11
C SER A 906 21.97 10.28 -34.38
N ALA A 907 21.29 11.42 -34.23
CA ALA A 907 19.98 11.46 -33.61
C ALA A 907 18.94 10.69 -34.43
N PHE A 908 18.96 10.85 -35.76
CA PHE A 908 18.13 10.06 -36.67
C PHE A 908 18.48 8.57 -36.65
N PHE A 909 19.77 8.21 -36.52
CA PHE A 909 20.22 6.82 -36.37
C PHE A 909 19.66 6.14 -35.11
N TYR A 910 19.38 6.90 -34.04
CA TYR A 910 18.82 6.34 -32.81
C TYR A 910 17.28 6.28 -32.81
N GLU A 911 16.59 6.83 -33.82
CA GLU A 911 15.13 6.83 -33.91
C GLU A 911 14.56 5.40 -33.89
N GLY A 912 13.56 5.17 -33.04
CA GLY A 912 12.89 3.88 -32.88
C GLY A 912 13.54 2.91 -31.87
N ARG A 913 14.66 3.28 -31.22
CA ARG A 913 15.23 2.48 -30.12
C ARG A 913 14.37 2.54 -28.86
N GLN A 914 14.40 1.47 -28.06
CA GLN A 914 13.63 1.37 -26.83
C GLN A 914 14.18 2.29 -25.73
N TYR A 915 13.31 2.71 -24.82
CA TYR A 915 13.67 3.58 -23.68
C TYR A 915 14.28 2.79 -22.52
N ASP A 916 15.36 3.30 -21.91
CA ASP A 916 15.95 2.68 -20.72
C ASP A 916 15.33 3.18 -19.41
N PHE A 917 14.49 2.36 -18.78
CA PHE A 917 13.89 2.67 -17.48
C PHE A 917 14.85 2.51 -16.30
N ASN A 918 16.06 1.98 -16.50
CA ASN A 918 17.09 1.79 -15.48
C ASN A 918 18.12 2.92 -15.40
N PHE A 919 18.11 3.86 -16.35
CA PHE A 919 19.04 5.01 -16.42
C PHE A 919 20.51 4.60 -16.35
N ASP A 920 20.87 3.51 -17.02
CA ASP A 920 22.19 2.89 -17.01
C ASP A 920 22.87 3.00 -18.37
N PHE A 921 23.88 3.88 -18.44
CA PHE A 921 24.66 4.19 -19.65
C PHE A 921 25.51 2.99 -20.14
N ASP A 922 25.57 1.89 -19.38
CA ASP A 922 26.30 0.67 -19.74
C ASP A 922 25.44 -0.33 -20.57
N THR A 923 24.16 -0.04 -20.82
CA THR A 923 23.23 -0.94 -21.56
C THR A 923 23.08 -0.52 -23.03
N PRO A 924 23.48 -1.33 -24.03
CA PRO A 924 23.62 -0.84 -25.42
C PRO A 924 22.31 -0.73 -26.23
N ASN A 925 21.22 -1.39 -25.84
CA ASN A 925 20.00 -1.52 -26.66
C ASN A 925 18.82 -0.65 -26.21
N THR A 926 18.97 0.12 -25.14
CA THR A 926 17.94 1.01 -24.61
C THR A 926 18.57 2.35 -24.25
N LEU A 927 17.95 3.47 -24.61
CA LEU A 927 18.52 4.81 -24.42
C LEU A 927 17.65 5.67 -23.50
N VAL A 928 18.27 6.49 -22.66
CA VAL A 928 17.59 7.60 -21.97
C VAL A 928 17.74 8.92 -22.73
N CYS A 929 16.91 9.92 -22.38
CA CYS A 929 16.83 11.19 -23.11
C CYS A 929 18.17 11.95 -23.18
N THR A 930 18.96 11.95 -22.11
CA THR A 930 20.29 12.55 -22.05
C THR A 930 21.38 11.68 -22.68
N GLU A 931 21.15 10.38 -22.80
CA GLU A 931 22.08 9.45 -23.43
C GLU A 931 22.05 9.57 -24.96
N VAL A 932 20.87 9.84 -25.54
CA VAL A 932 20.76 10.20 -26.96
C VAL A 932 21.67 11.39 -27.26
N ILE A 933 21.57 12.46 -26.47
CA ILE A 933 22.40 13.67 -26.63
C ILE A 933 23.88 13.37 -26.41
N TYR A 934 24.22 12.63 -25.35
CA TYR A 934 25.59 12.21 -25.04
C TYR A 934 26.23 11.47 -26.22
N ARG A 935 25.51 10.53 -26.83
CA ARG A 935 25.99 9.74 -27.97
C ARG A 935 26.08 10.57 -29.26
N CYS A 936 25.11 11.45 -29.53
CA CYS A 936 25.12 12.31 -30.73
C CYS A 936 26.36 13.21 -30.78
N TYR A 937 26.85 13.67 -29.64
CA TYR A 937 28.04 14.52 -29.54
C TYR A 937 29.35 13.77 -29.21
N GLY A 938 29.39 12.45 -29.43
CA GLY A 938 30.62 11.65 -29.34
C GLY A 938 31.05 11.23 -27.93
N GLY A 939 30.19 11.42 -26.92
CA GLY A 939 30.46 11.06 -25.53
C GLY A 939 31.66 11.81 -24.93
N ASN A 940 32.45 11.14 -24.07
CA ASN A 940 33.67 11.69 -23.44
C ASN A 940 34.97 10.99 -23.92
N GLY A 941 34.97 10.36 -25.10
CA GLY A 941 36.14 9.66 -25.67
C GLY A 941 37.09 10.55 -26.48
N GLU A 942 38.03 9.95 -27.23
CA GLU A 942 39.00 10.70 -28.07
C GLU A 942 38.34 11.55 -29.17
N ASN A 943 37.12 11.19 -29.59
CA ASN A 943 36.32 11.92 -30.60
C ASN A 943 35.18 12.77 -29.98
N ALA A 944 35.27 13.11 -28.69
CA ALA A 944 34.24 13.88 -28.00
C ALA A 944 34.16 15.33 -28.50
N LYS A 945 32.96 15.76 -28.90
CA LYS A 945 32.67 17.14 -29.35
C LYS A 945 32.27 18.05 -28.18
N LEU A 946 31.74 17.45 -27.11
CA LEU A 946 31.32 18.11 -25.87
C LEU A 946 31.81 17.32 -24.66
N ASP A 947 32.04 18.00 -23.55
CA ASP A 947 32.43 17.42 -22.27
C ASP A 947 31.21 17.29 -21.34
N PHE A 948 30.72 16.07 -21.14
CA PHE A 948 29.52 15.80 -20.33
C PHE A 948 29.86 15.36 -18.89
N PRO A 949 29.18 15.92 -17.86
CA PRO A 949 29.40 15.58 -16.46
C PRO A 949 28.71 14.26 -16.06
N ILE A 950 29.32 13.12 -16.40
CA ILE A 950 28.83 11.81 -15.95
C ILE A 950 28.99 11.71 -14.43
N VAL A 951 27.90 11.35 -13.74
CA VAL A 951 27.86 11.20 -12.28
C VAL A 951 27.42 9.79 -11.89
N GLU A 952 27.82 9.36 -10.70
CA GLU A 952 27.38 8.08 -10.14
C GLU A 952 26.16 8.29 -9.23
N VAL A 953 25.02 7.73 -9.62
CA VAL A 953 23.77 7.78 -8.83
C VAL A 953 23.40 6.36 -8.42
N MET A 954 23.44 6.07 -7.12
CA MET A 954 23.13 4.76 -6.55
C MET A 954 23.95 3.58 -7.15
N GLY A 955 25.21 3.81 -7.51
CA GLY A 955 26.08 2.76 -8.05
C GLY A 955 26.08 2.63 -9.58
N ARG A 956 25.38 3.53 -10.30
CA ARG A 956 25.27 3.54 -11.77
C ARG A 956 25.79 4.84 -12.35
N ARG A 957 26.46 4.76 -13.50
CA ARG A 957 26.91 5.94 -14.27
C ARG A 957 25.73 6.49 -15.06
N THR A 958 25.44 7.78 -14.90
CA THR A 958 24.34 8.45 -15.60
C THR A 958 24.65 9.93 -15.83
N LEU A 959 23.93 10.57 -16.74
CA LEU A 959 24.02 11.99 -17.04
C LEU A 959 22.64 12.64 -16.86
N PRO A 960 22.30 13.16 -15.66
CA PRO A 960 21.07 13.90 -15.48
C PRO A 960 21.08 15.21 -16.27
N ALA A 961 19.96 15.59 -16.89
CA ALA A 961 19.83 16.85 -17.64
C ALA A 961 20.17 18.08 -16.77
N HIS A 962 19.84 18.01 -15.49
CA HIS A 962 20.22 19.01 -14.49
C HIS A 962 21.73 19.22 -14.35
N GLU A 963 22.56 18.19 -14.54
CA GLU A 963 24.02 18.32 -14.47
C GLU A 963 24.58 19.07 -15.69
N ILE A 964 23.98 18.91 -16.88
CA ILE A 964 24.33 19.69 -18.08
C ILE A 964 24.10 21.18 -17.81
N ALA A 965 22.91 21.52 -17.28
CA ALA A 965 22.56 22.88 -16.89
C ALA A 965 23.51 23.45 -15.82
N ARG A 966 23.84 22.63 -14.80
CA ARG A 966 24.74 23.00 -13.72
C ARG A 966 26.16 23.25 -14.20
N GLN A 967 26.69 22.40 -15.06
CA GLN A 967 28.03 22.55 -15.61
C GLN A 967 28.14 23.84 -16.43
N PHE A 968 27.13 24.14 -17.27
CA PHE A 968 27.06 25.40 -18.04
C PHE A 968 27.14 26.63 -17.11
N ILE A 969 26.20 26.76 -16.17
CA ILE A 969 26.14 27.92 -15.26
C ILE A 969 27.40 28.03 -14.40
N THR A 970 27.96 26.90 -13.96
CA THR A 970 29.20 26.89 -13.18
C THR A 970 30.39 27.41 -13.98
N LYS A 971 30.53 27.02 -15.26
CA LYS A 971 31.60 27.52 -16.15
C LYS A 971 31.44 29.01 -16.40
N VAL A 972 30.23 29.48 -16.70
CA VAL A 972 29.91 30.91 -16.89
C VAL A 972 30.25 31.74 -15.65
N ARG A 973 29.77 31.35 -14.46
CA ARG A 973 30.05 32.07 -13.20
C ARG A 973 31.53 32.06 -12.81
N ALA A 974 32.28 31.04 -13.24
CA ALA A 974 33.72 30.98 -13.03
C ALA A 974 34.52 31.84 -14.03
N GLY A 975 33.85 32.56 -14.96
CA GLY A 975 34.49 33.35 -16.00
C GLY A 975 35.23 32.51 -17.04
N LYS A 976 34.87 31.22 -17.17
CA LYS A 976 35.44 30.33 -18.20
C LYS A 976 34.57 30.35 -19.44
N GLU A 977 35.20 30.22 -20.62
CA GLU A 977 34.52 30.01 -21.91
C GLU A 977 33.55 28.80 -21.79
N PRO A 978 32.23 29.00 -21.92
CA PRO A 978 31.27 27.91 -21.88
C PRO A 978 31.26 27.16 -23.22
N GLN A 979 30.98 25.85 -23.18
CA GLN A 979 30.80 25.03 -24.38
C GLN A 979 29.40 25.18 -25.02
N TYR A 980 28.51 25.93 -24.36
CA TYR A 980 27.15 26.19 -24.78
C TYR A 980 26.85 27.68 -24.66
N ASP A 981 25.94 28.19 -25.49
CA ASP A 981 25.29 29.48 -25.30
C ASP A 981 23.82 29.29 -24.93
N LEU A 982 23.37 29.92 -23.85
CA LEU A 982 21.93 30.07 -23.54
C LEU A 982 21.26 30.92 -24.63
N VAL A 983 20.29 30.34 -25.32
CA VAL A 983 19.59 30.98 -26.44
C VAL A 983 18.32 31.67 -25.94
N ALA A 984 17.45 30.90 -25.29
CA ALA A 984 16.18 31.36 -24.79
C ALA A 984 15.74 30.51 -23.58
N TRP A 985 14.95 31.10 -22.69
CA TRP A 985 14.30 30.44 -21.58
C TRP A 985 12.83 30.82 -21.55
N LEU A 986 11.97 29.81 -21.56
CA LEU A 986 10.53 29.91 -21.52
C LEU A 986 10.03 29.31 -20.22
N ASP A 987 9.48 30.14 -19.33
CA ASP A 987 9.07 29.73 -17.99
C ASP A 987 7.61 30.08 -17.69
N THR A 988 6.90 29.14 -17.07
CA THR A 988 5.53 29.32 -16.59
C THR A 988 5.42 29.19 -15.07
N ASP A 989 6.54 29.10 -14.34
CA ASP A 989 6.60 28.87 -12.89
C ASP A 989 5.99 30.01 -12.04
N ARG A 990 4.66 30.07 -12.02
CA ARG A 990 3.87 31.01 -11.21
C ARG A 990 3.72 30.52 -9.77
N LEU A 991 4.83 30.32 -9.06
CA LEU A 991 4.85 30.25 -7.59
C LEU A 991 4.26 31.53 -6.94
N ASN A 992 4.25 32.65 -7.68
CA ASN A 992 3.40 33.81 -7.41
C ASN A 992 2.22 33.81 -8.39
N LYS A 993 1.00 33.65 -7.88
CA LYS A 993 -0.28 33.54 -8.63
C LYS A 993 -0.66 34.75 -9.52
N LEU A 994 0.26 35.64 -9.87
CA LEU A 994 -0.01 36.96 -10.47
C LEU A 994 0.75 37.30 -11.76
N GLN A 995 1.76 36.55 -12.22
CA GLN A 995 2.56 36.96 -13.39
C GLN A 995 2.40 36.06 -14.62
N PRO A 996 2.28 36.59 -15.86
CA PRO A 996 2.18 35.82 -17.10
C PRO A 996 3.39 34.91 -17.39
N ALA A 997 3.25 33.97 -18.34
CA ALA A 997 4.39 33.22 -18.88
C ALA A 997 5.43 34.21 -19.43
N SER A 998 6.71 33.93 -19.24
CA SER A 998 7.81 34.79 -19.72
C SER A 998 8.70 34.03 -20.68
N LEU A 999 8.85 34.55 -21.89
CA LEU A 999 9.91 34.18 -22.82
C LEU A 999 11.05 35.19 -22.69
N GLU A 1000 12.24 34.71 -22.36
CA GLU A 1000 13.45 35.52 -22.30
C GLU A 1000 14.45 35.04 -23.33
N ILE A 1001 14.93 35.96 -24.16
CA ILE A 1001 15.90 35.70 -25.22
C ILE A 1001 17.25 36.24 -24.76
N TYR A 1002 18.26 35.38 -24.80
CA TYR A 1002 19.60 35.67 -24.31
C TYR A 1002 20.62 35.80 -25.44
N GLU A 1003 20.45 35.05 -26.55
CA GLU A 1003 21.36 35.09 -27.72
C GLU A 1003 22.87 35.01 -27.37
N GLY A 1004 23.23 34.34 -26.26
CA GLY A 1004 24.61 34.25 -25.79
C GLY A 1004 25.05 35.33 -24.80
N ASP A 1005 24.19 36.27 -24.40
CA ASP A 1005 24.43 37.17 -23.26
C ASP A 1005 24.17 36.44 -21.94
N HIS A 1006 25.26 36.16 -21.21
CA HIS A 1006 25.22 35.45 -19.93
C HIS A 1006 25.38 36.40 -18.74
N THR A 1007 24.99 37.67 -18.89
CA THR A 1007 25.16 38.71 -17.86
C THR A 1007 23.84 39.34 -17.43
N GLY A 1008 23.83 40.00 -16.28
CA GLY A 1008 22.68 40.76 -15.79
C GLY A 1008 21.66 39.97 -14.96
N GLU A 1009 20.59 40.67 -14.58
CA GLU A 1009 19.59 40.19 -13.60
C GLU A 1009 18.77 39.00 -14.12
N ASN A 1010 18.48 38.96 -15.42
CA ASN A 1010 17.73 37.86 -16.05
C ASN A 1010 18.51 36.54 -16.01
N PHE A 1011 19.80 36.57 -16.35
CA PHE A 1011 20.66 35.39 -16.27
C PHE A 1011 20.79 34.89 -14.83
N GLU A 1012 20.92 35.79 -13.85
CA GLU A 1012 20.94 35.38 -12.44
C GLU A 1012 19.59 34.81 -11.97
N ARG A 1013 18.46 35.29 -12.52
CA ARG A 1013 17.15 34.69 -12.26
C ARG A 1013 17.08 33.25 -12.78
N PHE A 1014 17.55 33.02 -14.01
CA PHE A 1014 17.69 31.68 -14.58
C PHE A 1014 18.64 30.82 -13.74
N ALA A 1015 19.84 31.31 -13.42
CA ALA A 1015 20.85 30.55 -12.71
C ALA A 1015 20.42 30.14 -11.29
N ASN A 1016 19.56 30.94 -10.64
CA ASN A 1016 18.99 30.63 -9.34
C ASN A 1016 17.98 29.47 -9.36
N THR A 1017 17.47 29.06 -10.53
CA THR A 1017 16.63 27.86 -10.65
C THR A 1017 17.39 26.59 -10.24
N LEU A 1018 18.72 26.54 -10.46
CA LEU A 1018 19.56 25.39 -10.10
C LEU A 1018 19.71 25.15 -8.60
N ASN A 1019 19.51 26.19 -7.78
CA ASN A 1019 19.62 26.09 -6.32
C ASN A 1019 18.38 25.43 -5.69
N ARG A 1020 17.34 25.15 -6.48
CA ARG A 1020 16.12 24.49 -6.01
C ARG A 1020 16.33 22.98 -6.05
N SER A 1021 16.17 22.31 -4.90
CA SER A 1021 16.20 20.85 -4.87
C SER A 1021 14.84 20.28 -5.30
N SER A 1022 14.85 19.09 -5.92
CA SER A 1022 13.65 18.31 -6.24
C SER A 1022 12.78 18.08 -4.99
N ILE A 1023 13.38 17.98 -3.81
CA ILE A 1023 12.71 17.82 -2.51
C ILE A 1023 12.04 19.11 -2.04
N THR A 1024 12.70 20.27 -2.21
CA THR A 1024 12.15 21.58 -1.81
C THR A 1024 10.89 21.91 -2.63
N PHE A 1025 10.93 21.64 -3.93
CA PHE A 1025 9.79 21.78 -4.83
C PHE A 1025 8.66 20.78 -4.53
N MET A 1026 8.99 19.51 -4.24
CA MET A 1026 8.01 18.51 -3.77
C MET A 1026 7.35 18.91 -2.44
N MET A 1027 8.10 19.55 -1.54
CA MET A 1027 7.59 20.08 -0.27
C MET A 1027 6.66 21.28 -0.47
N GLU A 1028 6.86 22.08 -1.51
CA GLU A 1028 5.99 23.23 -1.83
C GLU A 1028 4.69 22.80 -2.55
N TYR A 1029 4.73 21.71 -3.33
CA TYR A 1029 3.53 21.07 -3.92
C TYR A 1029 2.66 20.30 -2.89
N GLN A 1030 3.07 20.25 -1.61
CA GLN A 1030 2.39 19.53 -0.50
C GLN A 1030 0.96 19.99 -0.20
N ARG A 1031 0.42 21.00 -0.89
CA ARG A 1031 -1.01 21.32 -0.79
C ARG A 1031 -1.93 20.28 -1.47
N HIS A 1032 -1.41 19.41 -2.34
CA HIS A 1032 -2.22 18.43 -3.05
C HIS A 1032 -1.67 16.99 -2.97
N GLY A 1033 -1.78 16.38 -1.78
CA GLY A 1033 -2.23 14.99 -1.55
C GLY A 1033 -1.45 13.76 -2.07
N LEU A 1034 -0.57 13.84 -3.07
CA LEU A 1034 -0.08 12.64 -3.78
C LEU A 1034 1.31 12.13 -3.35
N THR A 1035 2.21 12.97 -2.85
CA THR A 1035 3.58 12.56 -2.49
C THR A 1035 3.66 11.70 -1.23
N ALA A 1036 2.66 11.80 -0.34
CA ALA A 1036 2.49 10.91 0.80
C ALA A 1036 2.18 9.46 0.40
N VAL A 1037 1.74 9.22 -0.84
CA VAL A 1037 1.50 7.87 -1.36
C VAL A 1037 2.81 7.30 -1.90
N VAL A 1038 3.54 8.04 -2.71
CA VAL A 1038 4.75 7.59 -3.43
C VAL A 1038 5.95 7.37 -2.50
N GLY A 1039 6.26 8.32 -1.59
CA GLY A 1039 7.33 8.13 -0.60
C GLY A 1039 7.02 6.97 0.36
N THR A 1040 5.73 6.78 0.65
CA THR A 1040 5.23 5.65 1.44
C THR A 1040 5.36 4.34 0.68
N TRP A 1041 5.16 4.29 -0.64
CA TRP A 1041 5.41 3.10 -1.46
C TRP A 1041 6.89 2.70 -1.50
N VAL A 1042 7.81 3.65 -1.68
CA VAL A 1042 9.26 3.36 -1.65
C VAL A 1042 9.69 2.82 -0.28
N LEU A 1043 9.20 3.43 0.80
CA LEU A 1043 9.41 2.93 2.16
C LEU A 1043 8.75 1.56 2.38
N ILE A 1044 7.52 1.34 1.91
CA ILE A 1044 6.81 0.04 1.97
C ILE A 1044 7.64 -1.04 1.28
N LEU A 1045 8.16 -0.76 0.08
CA LEU A 1045 8.92 -1.71 -0.72
C LEU A 1045 10.30 -1.99 -0.13
N PHE A 1046 10.98 -0.96 0.41
CA PHE A 1046 12.21 -1.12 1.19
C PHE A 1046 11.99 -1.97 2.45
N TYR A 1047 10.93 -1.70 3.21
CA TYR A 1047 10.59 -2.47 4.40
C TYR A 1047 10.14 -3.90 4.07
N LEU A 1048 9.40 -4.13 2.98
CA LEU A 1048 9.06 -5.45 2.49
C LEU A 1048 10.32 -6.24 2.16
N ALA A 1049 11.26 -5.66 1.39
CA ALA A 1049 12.53 -6.29 1.04
C ALA A 1049 13.34 -6.68 2.30
N VAL A 1050 13.48 -5.74 3.25
CA VAL A 1050 14.17 -5.96 4.53
C VAL A 1050 13.49 -7.05 5.37
N ILE A 1051 12.15 -7.09 5.41
CA ILE A 1051 11.38 -8.09 6.15
C ILE A 1051 11.51 -9.48 5.51
N THR A 1052 11.46 -9.59 4.17
CA THR A 1052 11.74 -10.87 3.49
C THR A 1052 13.17 -11.33 3.72
N SER A 1053 14.16 -10.42 3.72
CA SER A 1053 15.57 -10.77 3.99
C SER A 1053 15.79 -11.19 5.45
N LEU A 1054 15.17 -10.52 6.42
CA LEU A 1054 15.22 -10.90 7.84
C LEU A 1054 14.45 -12.20 8.10
N GLY A 1055 13.31 -12.40 7.45
CA GLY A 1055 12.54 -13.64 7.50
C GLY A 1055 13.34 -14.81 6.97
N TYR A 1056 13.96 -14.67 5.80
CA TYR A 1056 14.84 -15.67 5.20
C TYR A 1056 16.07 -15.98 6.08
N ALA A 1057 16.75 -14.94 6.60
CA ALA A 1057 17.89 -15.11 7.51
C ALA A 1057 17.48 -15.84 8.81
N LEU A 1058 16.30 -15.53 9.35
CA LEU A 1058 15.75 -16.19 10.53
C LEU A 1058 15.37 -17.65 10.24
N THR A 1059 14.78 -17.95 9.08
CA THR A 1059 14.46 -19.31 8.65
C THR A 1059 15.72 -20.15 8.45
N LYS A 1060 16.78 -19.61 7.84
CA LYS A 1060 18.10 -20.27 7.71
C LYS A 1060 18.78 -20.48 9.08
N PHE A 1061 18.70 -19.50 9.98
CA PHE A 1061 19.22 -19.63 11.35
C PHE A 1061 18.49 -20.72 12.15
N LEU A 1062 17.18 -20.85 11.98
CA LEU A 1062 16.37 -21.89 12.61
C LEU A 1062 16.60 -23.27 11.98
N LEU A 1063 16.84 -23.34 10.67
CA LEU A 1063 17.26 -24.59 9.99
C LEU A 1063 18.66 -25.03 10.44
N PHE A 1064 19.60 -24.11 10.64
CA PHE A 1064 20.92 -24.38 11.21
C PHE A 1064 20.84 -24.95 12.63
N LEU A 1065 19.92 -24.46 13.47
CA LEU A 1065 19.67 -25.03 14.80
C LEU A 1065 19.07 -26.44 14.73
N ARG A 1066 18.35 -26.78 13.65
CA ARG A 1066 17.77 -28.10 13.42
C ARG A 1066 18.80 -29.11 12.89
N THR A 1067 19.73 -28.70 12.04
CA THR A 1067 20.80 -29.60 11.55
C THR A 1067 21.81 -29.94 12.65
N LYS A 1068 22.10 -29.01 13.56
CA LYS A 1068 22.92 -29.28 14.76
C LYS A 1068 22.27 -30.24 15.76
N SER A 1069 20.96 -30.44 15.68
CA SER A 1069 20.21 -31.41 16.48
C SER A 1069 20.21 -32.82 15.88
N ASN A 1070 20.65 -32.98 14.62
CA ASN A 1070 20.58 -34.24 13.87
C ASN A 1070 21.96 -34.77 13.44
N SER A 1071 23.07 -34.12 13.80
CA SER A 1071 24.40 -34.73 13.69
C SER A 1071 24.57 -35.78 14.79
N PRO A 1072 24.84 -37.06 14.46
CA PRO A 1072 25.37 -38.00 15.43
C PRO A 1072 26.72 -37.47 15.92
N ASP A 1073 26.96 -37.53 17.23
CA ASP A 1073 28.26 -37.27 17.84
C ASP A 1073 29.29 -38.21 17.19
N PRO A 1074 30.44 -37.71 16.68
CA PRO A 1074 31.49 -38.60 16.18
C PRO A 1074 32.13 -39.31 17.37
N ALA A 1075 31.93 -40.62 17.44
CA ALA A 1075 32.78 -41.53 18.22
C ALA A 1075 34.03 -41.90 17.42
#